data_AF-A0A0C3CYS5-F1
#
_entry.id   AF-A0A0C3CYS5-F1
#
_cell.length_a   1.000
_cell.length_b   1.000
_cell.length_c   1.000
_cell.angle_alpha   90.00
_cell.angle_beta   90.00
_cell.angle_gamma   90.00
#
_symmetry.space_group_name_H-M   'P 1'
#
loop_
_entity.id
_entity.type
_entity.pdbx_description
1 polymer ?
#
loop_
_entity_poly.entity_id
_entity_poly.type
_entity_poly.pdbx_seq_one_letter_code
_entity_poly.pdbx_strand_id
1 'polypeptide(L)'
;MSAAALERQIRPIYDALDTGSNKSAIVACNKLLKKHPKNDLLKSLKALALVRSQKVEESLVLCDEVLEAKPTDDGTLTAMMHALRGLGRHNDMVTMFEEAYKKQPTNEDLGCQTFFANVRANHWKAAHQIATRMFKQFQDDRYLYWSVISAMLQAKDTNTPAAMRPILYKLAHRLIISSPTPSYVNADRFHLHLSILRELDLYEEAQGLLDSDIGKSICATNLSCNEVRRDIWLCQGQLQQEGERARNRIVLMNDRNWLEFLAVLDATLLDAAHPSVPTSTNLGSSKDTLTKIQRAQDLFLDVSKQDRLKDRSGPLALLELERRMRAHGLSQDSTRLITLLKEYFDNFGDKACCFEDLKPFLDLEESDLSQFTIFLQVVPAGFTNVSELRRLINAYKLLRYTLVESDITVDTELERAAAYVKAYFQALPLGVGLPSTELQHADDFALLAGNAYVNIWKLTGNDCHLLNAIYLLEFAVTKSKQSFLTRLILIRIYRLLGAPALALEHYRIMQIKQVQHDTLSHLILSRATAFSLAASGDLTLATECLESTQIYVSNSQETGDFVVRAFQSEKYSQIPEFISFEDQLDNSLQRDTVKIEHLRMRLTHEPISSDIIDMELIELKFIFDRIHYDNRDFAILPNYQPKISRDLNQQTLLFGKPEGHGWLQTFLKVYIRAFQQASDLDDTVEEKLLIGDRPKQTADFDRNLSLRDRLLQQNPSELANLTSDEAKLVEYARALADWLEPYHNYARPPPSVVLAEAAKQTELKTGHPLKGIEIPTINATNGHPKKDEEPPTIQEPPEFVLNYFDGVRARIDDSKSNSSPTELLHVATVAQEAFLLFLVETLRFKSPSVVKINKLSSLVATFNCLRAAAISALKDISAILIKRGESDGSSESLSTCAKIGDSTFASQIDHDFVFIHAKRVADSRRKVLEGVGKGIARICMTYAS
;
A
#
# COMPACT_ATOMS: atom_id res chain seq x y z
N MET A 1 40.48 29.56 21.59
CA MET A 1 40.30 28.18 22.15
C MET A 1 40.89 27.22 21.13
N SER A 2 41.58 26.14 21.52
CA SER A 2 42.00 25.14 20.53
C SER A 2 40.76 24.44 19.95
N ALA A 3 40.81 24.04 18.67
CA ALA A 3 39.73 23.30 18.02
C ALA A 3 39.33 22.05 18.85
N ALA A 4 40.33 21.35 19.40
CA ALA A 4 40.14 20.18 20.26
C ALA A 4 39.37 20.47 21.57
N ALA A 5 39.45 21.69 22.12
CA ALA A 5 38.71 22.05 23.33
C ALA A 5 37.22 22.31 23.04
N LEU A 6 36.90 22.86 21.86
CA LEU A 6 35.53 23.06 21.41
C LEU A 6 34.88 21.71 21.03
N GLU A 7 35.62 20.84 20.35
CA GLU A 7 35.16 19.50 19.97
C GLU A 7 34.75 18.64 21.19
N ARG A 8 35.54 18.67 22.27
CA ARG A 8 35.18 18.03 23.55
C ARG A 8 33.91 18.59 24.17
N GLN A 9 33.59 19.86 23.95
CA GLN A 9 32.36 20.49 24.43
C GLN A 9 31.14 20.15 23.57
N ILE A 10 31.35 19.84 22.28
CA ILE A 10 30.27 19.46 21.35
C ILE A 10 29.89 17.98 21.52
N ARG A 11 30.82 17.09 21.90
CA ARG A 11 30.55 15.65 22.08
C ARG A 11 29.26 15.30 22.85
N PRO A 12 28.92 15.95 23.99
CA PRO A 12 27.66 15.69 24.68
C PRO A 12 26.40 16.02 23.86
N ILE A 13 26.49 16.94 22.88
CA ILE A 13 25.40 17.23 21.95
C ILE A 13 25.20 16.06 20.99
N TYR A 14 26.28 15.51 20.44
CA TYR A 14 26.21 14.31 19.59
C TYR A 14 25.65 13.12 20.37
N ASP A 15 26.17 12.84 21.56
CA ASP A 15 25.68 11.74 22.41
C ASP A 15 24.17 11.91 22.73
N ALA A 16 23.72 13.14 22.98
CA ALA A 16 22.30 13.43 23.22
C ALA A 16 21.43 13.27 21.96
N LEU A 17 21.93 13.62 20.78
CA LEU A 17 21.23 13.41 19.51
C LEU A 17 21.15 11.94 19.13
N ASP A 18 22.23 11.18 19.36
CA ASP A 18 22.32 9.75 19.05
C ASP A 18 21.42 8.91 19.97
N THR A 19 21.27 9.34 21.23
CA THR A 19 20.33 8.72 22.19
C THR A 19 18.89 9.22 22.07
N GLY A 20 18.58 10.09 21.09
CA GLY A 20 17.24 10.65 20.89
C GLY A 20 16.81 11.67 21.95
N SER A 21 17.71 12.07 22.86
CA SER A 21 17.46 13.04 23.94
C SER A 21 17.49 14.48 23.43
N ASN A 22 16.57 14.83 22.51
CA ASN A 22 16.55 16.13 21.82
C ASN A 22 16.48 17.34 22.78
N LYS A 23 15.73 17.24 23.88
CA LYS A 23 15.66 18.31 24.90
C LYS A 23 17.03 18.61 25.50
N SER A 24 17.79 17.57 25.84
CA SER A 24 19.14 17.68 26.38
C SER A 24 20.09 18.29 25.37
N ALA A 25 20.00 17.89 24.09
CA ALA A 25 20.76 18.47 22.99
C ALA A 25 20.47 19.97 22.85
N ILE A 26 19.20 20.40 22.86
CA ILE A 26 18.80 21.81 22.78
C ILE A 26 19.41 22.63 23.94
N VAL A 27 19.34 22.10 25.17
CA VAL A 27 19.91 22.78 26.36
C VAL A 27 21.42 22.93 26.24
N ALA A 28 22.12 21.88 25.81
CA ALA A 28 23.56 21.92 25.60
C ALA A 28 23.96 22.91 24.49
N CYS A 29 23.26 22.91 23.35
CA CYS A 29 23.45 23.89 22.29
C CYS A 29 23.25 25.32 22.80
N ASN A 30 22.16 25.60 23.53
CA ASN A 30 21.89 26.93 24.08
C ASN A 30 23.01 27.40 25.02
N LYS A 31 23.58 26.51 25.84
CA LYS A 31 24.70 26.84 26.73
C LYS A 31 25.97 27.22 25.96
N LEU A 32 26.27 26.52 24.88
CA LEU A 32 27.45 26.80 24.06
C LEU A 32 27.26 28.00 23.13
N LEU A 33 26.07 28.19 22.55
CA LEU A 33 25.74 29.36 21.72
C LEU A 33 25.83 30.67 22.50
N LYS A 34 25.58 30.68 23.82
CA LYS A 34 25.86 31.85 24.68
C LYS A 34 27.33 32.27 24.66
N LYS A 35 28.25 31.31 24.53
CA LYS A 35 29.71 31.56 24.45
C LYS A 35 30.19 31.76 23.01
N HIS A 36 29.54 31.11 22.06
CA HIS A 36 29.91 31.06 20.64
C HIS A 36 28.69 31.33 19.75
N PRO A 37 28.17 32.58 19.72
CA PRO A 37 26.89 32.89 19.06
C PRO A 37 26.93 32.80 17.53
N LYS A 38 28.11 32.89 16.91
CA LYS A 38 28.31 32.82 15.45
C LYS A 38 28.82 31.45 14.96
N ASN A 39 28.69 30.40 15.78
CA ASN A 39 29.15 29.07 15.40
C ASN A 39 28.03 28.33 14.64
N ASP A 40 28.22 28.15 13.34
CA ASP A 40 27.19 27.59 12.46
C ASP A 40 26.90 26.12 12.80
N LEU A 41 27.92 25.31 13.09
CA LEU A 41 27.74 23.91 13.53
C LEU A 41 26.80 23.79 14.75
N LEU A 42 26.98 24.63 15.77
CA LEU A 42 26.10 24.62 16.96
C LEU A 42 24.66 25.02 16.63
N LYS A 43 24.47 25.96 15.68
CA LYS A 43 23.14 26.34 15.20
C LYS A 43 22.49 25.19 14.44
N SER A 44 23.23 24.52 13.55
CA SER A 44 22.76 23.37 12.78
C SER A 44 22.38 22.18 13.67
N LEU A 45 23.20 21.86 14.69
CA LEU A 45 22.88 20.80 15.67
C LEU A 45 21.65 21.16 16.51
N LYS A 46 21.48 22.45 16.87
CA LYS A 46 20.26 22.92 17.53
C LYS A 46 19.04 22.81 16.62
N ALA A 47 19.16 23.21 15.36
CA ALA A 47 18.10 23.09 14.36
C ALA A 47 17.65 21.63 14.22
N LEU A 48 18.58 20.69 14.03
CA LEU A 48 18.29 19.26 13.98
C LEU A 48 17.53 18.76 15.23
N ALA A 49 17.96 19.16 16.43
CA ALA A 49 17.27 18.79 17.67
C ALA A 49 15.85 19.38 17.77
N LEU A 50 15.63 20.59 17.24
CA LEU A 50 14.33 21.25 17.17
C LEU A 50 13.39 20.56 16.17
N VAL A 51 13.88 20.20 14.99
CA VAL A 51 13.12 19.40 14.00
C VAL A 51 12.64 18.09 14.63
N ARG A 52 13.55 17.34 15.27
CA ARG A 52 13.21 16.09 15.96
C ARG A 52 12.29 16.28 17.18
N SER A 53 12.14 17.51 17.66
CA SER A 53 11.21 17.88 18.74
C SER A 53 9.92 18.52 18.24
N GLN A 54 9.64 18.48 16.92
CA GLN A 54 8.50 19.11 16.26
C GLN A 54 8.39 20.63 16.47
N LYS A 55 9.51 21.30 16.74
CA LYS A 55 9.61 22.76 16.87
C LYS A 55 10.07 23.39 15.56
N VAL A 56 9.24 23.25 14.54
CA VAL A 56 9.58 23.59 13.15
C VAL A 56 9.91 25.07 12.98
N GLU A 57 9.07 25.98 13.47
CA GLU A 57 9.27 27.43 13.32
C GLU A 57 10.61 27.91 13.90
N GLU A 58 10.97 27.50 15.13
CA GLU A 58 12.26 27.83 15.75
C GLU A 58 13.45 27.26 14.95
N SER A 59 13.27 26.10 14.31
CA SER A 59 14.31 25.47 13.50
C SER A 59 14.54 26.21 12.18
N LEU A 60 13.48 26.70 11.54
CA LEU A 60 13.58 27.37 10.24
C LEU A 60 14.47 28.61 10.31
N VAL A 61 14.31 29.42 11.36
CA VAL A 61 15.15 30.60 11.61
C VAL A 61 16.63 30.23 11.65
N LEU A 62 16.99 29.19 12.40
CA LEU A 62 18.38 28.75 12.52
C LEU A 62 18.92 28.19 11.20
N CYS A 63 18.11 27.43 10.46
CA CYS A 63 18.49 26.89 9.17
C CYS A 63 18.79 28.01 8.17
N ASP A 64 17.93 29.03 8.09
CA ASP A 64 18.09 30.14 7.16
C ASP A 64 19.31 31.00 7.48
N GLU A 65 19.60 31.24 8.77
CA GLU A 65 20.83 31.93 9.19
C GLU A 65 22.09 31.19 8.74
N VAL A 66 22.11 29.85 8.87
CA VAL A 66 23.26 29.04 8.47
C VAL A 66 23.38 28.97 6.95
N LEU A 67 22.28 28.85 6.21
CA LEU A 67 22.29 28.85 4.74
C LEU A 67 22.88 30.16 4.18
N GLU A 68 22.56 31.31 4.78
CA GLU A 68 23.13 32.61 4.38
C GLU A 68 24.64 32.72 4.59
N ALA A 69 25.18 32.06 5.62
CA ALA A 69 26.62 32.00 5.84
C ALA A 69 27.38 31.19 4.77
N LYS A 70 26.67 30.40 3.95
CA LYS A 70 27.23 29.54 2.89
C LYS A 70 28.40 28.68 3.41
N PRO A 71 28.13 27.76 4.37
CA PRO A 71 29.15 26.98 5.04
C PRO A 71 29.94 26.09 4.07
N THR A 72 31.16 25.73 4.46
CA THR A 72 32.04 24.83 3.69
C THR A 72 32.64 23.72 4.53
N ASP A 73 32.43 23.76 5.85
CA ASP A 73 32.93 22.74 6.76
C ASP A 73 31.97 21.54 6.82
N ASP A 74 32.55 20.34 6.80
CA ASP A 74 31.81 19.07 6.70
C ASP A 74 30.82 18.85 7.85
N GLY A 75 31.21 19.21 9.08
CA GLY A 75 30.35 19.05 10.27
C GLY A 75 29.07 19.87 10.18
N THR A 76 29.16 21.16 9.79
CA THR A 76 27.99 22.03 9.61
C THR A 76 27.13 21.55 8.44
N LEU A 77 27.75 21.20 7.31
CA LEU A 77 27.03 20.71 6.12
C LEU A 77 26.25 19.42 6.43
N THR A 78 26.85 18.48 7.15
CA THR A 78 26.20 17.23 7.56
C THR A 78 25.05 17.47 8.54
N ALA A 79 25.26 18.30 9.57
CA ALA A 79 24.20 18.65 10.52
C ALA A 79 23.02 19.36 9.83
N MET A 80 23.31 20.28 8.91
CA MET A 80 22.30 20.96 8.08
C MET A 80 21.58 20.00 7.14
N MET A 81 22.29 19.07 6.50
CA MET A 81 21.69 18.05 5.63
C MET A 81 20.60 17.28 6.38
N HIS A 82 20.87 16.82 7.60
CA HIS A 82 19.88 16.12 8.42
C HIS A 82 18.71 17.01 8.83
N ALA A 83 18.97 18.28 9.19
CA ALA A 83 17.92 19.22 9.57
C ALA A 83 17.00 19.57 8.37
N LEU A 84 17.58 19.90 7.21
CA LEU A 84 16.85 20.23 5.99
C LEU A 84 16.06 19.04 5.45
N ARG A 85 16.62 17.82 5.53
CA ARG A 85 15.89 16.58 5.18
C ARG A 85 14.65 16.39 6.04
N GLY A 86 14.76 16.59 7.36
CA GLY A 86 13.61 16.49 8.27
C GLY A 86 12.56 17.59 8.07
N LEU A 87 12.93 18.69 7.40
CA LEU A 87 12.03 19.80 7.01
C LEU A 87 11.50 19.66 5.57
N GLY A 88 11.90 18.63 4.81
CA GLY A 88 11.56 18.48 3.40
C GLY A 88 12.18 19.53 2.46
N ARG A 89 13.19 20.30 2.91
CA ARG A 89 13.86 21.35 2.12
C ARG A 89 15.04 20.79 1.32
N HIS A 90 14.77 19.86 0.41
CA HIS A 90 15.79 19.18 -0.40
C HIS A 90 16.49 20.13 -1.40
N ASN A 91 15.78 21.09 -1.97
CA ASN A 91 16.36 22.08 -2.88
C ASN A 91 17.41 22.97 -2.21
N ASP A 92 17.16 23.38 -0.97
CA ASP A 92 18.12 24.16 -0.18
C ASP A 92 19.35 23.34 0.18
N MET A 93 19.15 22.06 0.50
CA MET A 93 20.26 21.11 0.73
C MET A 93 21.13 20.97 -0.53
N VAL A 94 20.52 20.80 -1.70
CA VAL A 94 21.24 20.74 -2.99
C VAL A 94 22.03 22.03 -3.21
N THR A 95 21.39 23.18 -3.06
CA THR A 95 22.01 24.50 -3.25
C THR A 95 23.17 24.71 -2.31
N MET A 96 23.03 24.32 -1.04
CA MET A 96 24.09 24.40 -0.02
C MET A 96 25.34 23.63 -0.44
N PHE A 97 25.19 22.36 -0.88
CA PHE A 97 26.33 21.56 -1.33
C PHE A 97 26.94 22.08 -2.64
N GLU A 98 26.13 22.59 -3.57
CA GLU A 98 26.64 23.18 -4.81
C GLU A 98 27.49 24.42 -4.54
N GLU A 99 27.05 25.32 -3.65
CA GLU A 99 27.83 26.50 -3.28
C GLU A 99 29.12 26.13 -2.55
N ALA A 100 29.10 25.11 -1.69
CA ALA A 100 30.29 24.59 -1.02
C ALA A 100 31.30 24.02 -2.03
N TYR A 101 30.85 23.18 -2.97
CA TYR A 101 31.72 22.60 -3.98
C TYR A 101 32.25 23.63 -5.00
N LYS A 102 31.45 24.64 -5.37
CA LYS A 102 31.92 25.77 -6.18
C LYS A 102 33.07 26.54 -5.52
N LYS A 103 33.05 26.69 -4.20
CA LYS A 103 34.14 27.34 -3.44
C LYS A 103 35.39 26.46 -3.33
N GLN A 104 35.25 25.13 -3.31
CA GLN A 104 36.35 24.17 -3.22
C GLN A 104 36.26 23.07 -4.31
N PRO A 105 36.50 23.39 -5.60
CA PRO A 105 36.28 22.44 -6.71
C PRO A 105 37.20 21.21 -6.69
N THR A 106 38.32 21.28 -5.98
CA THR A 106 39.30 20.19 -5.86
C THR A 106 38.99 19.24 -4.70
N ASN A 107 37.96 19.51 -3.91
CA ASN A 107 37.54 18.66 -2.80
C ASN A 107 36.61 17.54 -3.33
N GLU A 108 37.11 16.32 -3.37
CA GLU A 108 36.40 15.15 -3.90
C GLU A 108 35.17 14.78 -3.05
N ASP A 109 35.28 14.87 -1.73
CA ASP A 109 34.18 14.55 -0.80
C ASP A 109 33.00 15.51 -0.98
N LEU A 110 33.29 16.82 -1.12
CA LEU A 110 32.24 17.80 -1.44
C LEU A 110 31.59 17.51 -2.79
N GLY A 111 32.37 17.14 -3.81
CA GLY A 111 31.84 16.73 -5.11
C GLY A 111 30.90 15.52 -4.99
N CYS A 112 31.29 14.50 -4.23
CA CYS A 112 30.44 13.34 -3.92
C CYS A 112 29.15 13.76 -3.21
N GLN A 113 29.23 14.59 -2.18
CA GLN A 113 28.04 15.05 -1.44
C GLN A 113 27.11 15.89 -2.32
N THR A 114 27.63 16.76 -3.19
CA THR A 114 26.82 17.50 -4.17
C THR A 114 26.13 16.57 -5.15
N PHE A 115 26.85 15.55 -5.65
CA PHE A 115 26.27 14.53 -6.51
C PHE A 115 25.12 13.79 -5.81
N PHE A 116 25.35 13.30 -4.59
CA PHE A 116 24.35 12.55 -3.84
C PHE A 116 23.17 13.40 -3.35
N ALA A 117 23.38 14.69 -3.08
CA ALA A 117 22.27 15.61 -2.82
C ALA A 117 21.33 15.69 -4.03
N ASN A 118 21.89 15.79 -5.24
CA ASN A 118 21.12 15.79 -6.48
C ASN A 118 20.44 14.44 -6.77
N VAL A 119 21.12 13.32 -6.48
CA VAL A 119 20.52 11.97 -6.60
C VAL A 119 19.30 11.82 -5.68
N ARG A 120 19.42 12.19 -4.40
CA ARG A 120 18.28 12.15 -3.45
C ARG A 120 17.12 13.06 -3.84
N ALA A 121 17.40 14.20 -4.49
CA ALA A 121 16.39 15.09 -5.03
C ALA A 121 15.85 14.65 -6.41
N ASN A 122 16.31 13.52 -6.96
CA ASN A 122 15.96 13.04 -8.30
C ASN A 122 16.28 14.09 -9.40
N HIS A 123 17.36 14.85 -9.24
CA HIS A 123 17.84 15.87 -10.19
C HIS A 123 18.87 15.27 -11.15
N TRP A 124 18.45 14.31 -11.99
CA TRP A 124 19.33 13.48 -12.81
C TRP A 124 20.22 14.27 -13.78
N LYS A 125 19.69 15.36 -14.36
CA LYS A 125 20.46 16.23 -15.26
C LYS A 125 21.63 16.90 -14.53
N ALA A 126 21.40 17.40 -13.31
CA ALA A 126 22.44 18.04 -12.51
C ALA A 126 23.44 17.01 -12.00
N ALA A 127 22.96 15.84 -11.53
CA ALA A 127 23.79 14.72 -11.13
C ALA A 127 24.75 14.29 -12.25
N HIS A 128 24.25 14.14 -13.48
CA HIS A 128 25.05 13.85 -14.68
C HIS A 128 26.14 14.91 -14.93
N GLN A 129 25.81 16.20 -14.82
CA GLN A 129 26.76 17.30 -15.02
C GLN A 129 27.86 17.32 -13.94
N ILE A 130 27.50 17.06 -12.69
CA ILE A 130 28.44 16.98 -11.56
C ILE A 130 29.38 15.79 -11.76
N ALA A 131 28.84 14.60 -12.02
CA ALA A 131 29.64 13.39 -12.26
C ALA A 131 30.63 13.57 -13.44
N THR A 132 30.18 14.23 -14.51
CA THR A 132 31.05 14.56 -15.65
C THR A 132 32.18 15.53 -15.27
N ARG A 133 31.91 16.51 -14.41
CA ARG A 133 32.93 17.43 -13.89
C ARG A 133 33.92 16.69 -13.00
N MET A 134 33.43 15.81 -12.13
CA MET A 134 34.26 14.98 -11.26
C MET A 134 35.16 14.05 -12.06
N PHE A 135 34.64 13.38 -13.09
CA PHE A 135 35.46 12.55 -13.98
C PHE A 135 36.59 13.36 -14.63
N LYS A 136 36.30 14.56 -15.15
CA LYS A 136 37.33 15.44 -15.73
C LYS A 136 38.39 15.86 -14.72
N GLN A 137 38.00 16.08 -13.46
CA GLN A 137 38.90 16.59 -12.42
C GLN A 137 39.76 15.49 -11.80
N PHE A 138 39.15 14.35 -11.46
CA PHE A 138 39.78 13.28 -10.68
C PHE A 138 40.21 12.08 -11.51
N GLN A 139 39.70 11.95 -12.76
CA GLN A 139 40.06 10.88 -13.70
C GLN A 139 39.81 9.46 -13.16
N ASP A 140 38.81 9.30 -12.28
CA ASP A 140 38.36 8.00 -11.78
C ASP A 140 37.11 7.55 -12.55
N ASP A 141 37.21 6.38 -13.18
CA ASP A 141 36.17 5.75 -13.99
C ASP A 141 34.83 5.63 -13.26
N ARG A 142 34.80 5.50 -11.93
CA ARG A 142 33.53 5.43 -11.18
C ARG A 142 32.62 6.62 -11.46
N TYR A 143 33.21 7.81 -11.64
CA TYR A 143 32.46 9.03 -11.94
C TYR A 143 31.94 9.07 -13.38
N LEU A 144 32.61 8.41 -14.31
CA LEU A 144 32.09 8.19 -15.65
C LEU A 144 30.82 7.32 -15.57
N TYR A 145 30.87 6.22 -14.82
CA TYR A 145 29.69 5.35 -14.66
C TYR A 145 28.55 6.01 -13.88
N TRP A 146 28.85 6.88 -12.90
CA TRP A 146 27.84 7.74 -12.26
C TRP A 146 27.16 8.66 -13.27
N SER A 147 27.93 9.21 -14.21
CA SER A 147 27.42 10.04 -15.30
C SER A 147 26.53 9.24 -16.27
N VAL A 148 26.92 8.00 -16.59
CA VAL A 148 26.18 7.06 -17.45
C VAL A 148 24.83 6.69 -16.84
N ILE A 149 24.81 6.16 -15.60
CA ILE A 149 23.55 5.76 -14.94
C ILE A 149 22.65 6.99 -14.72
N SER A 150 23.20 8.17 -14.41
CA SER A 150 22.41 9.40 -14.28
C SER A 150 21.75 9.80 -15.60
N ALA A 151 22.44 9.66 -16.73
CA ALA A 151 21.86 9.92 -18.05
C ALA A 151 20.74 8.92 -18.39
N MET A 152 20.91 7.64 -18.02
CA MET A 152 19.86 6.63 -18.19
C MET A 152 18.64 6.89 -17.31
N LEU A 153 18.84 7.25 -16.04
CA LEU A 153 17.74 7.58 -15.13
C LEU A 153 17.02 8.85 -15.59
N GLN A 154 17.76 9.85 -16.10
CA GLN A 154 17.15 11.00 -16.76
C GLN A 154 16.30 10.58 -17.97
N ALA A 155 16.75 9.62 -18.79
CA ALA A 155 15.98 9.14 -19.94
C ALA A 155 14.68 8.43 -19.51
N LYS A 156 14.69 7.76 -18.36
CA LYS A 156 13.54 7.04 -17.80
C LYS A 156 12.57 7.93 -17.01
N ASP A 157 12.99 9.12 -16.59
CA ASP A 157 12.13 10.08 -15.88
C ASP A 157 10.88 10.43 -16.72
N THR A 158 9.72 10.39 -16.08
CA THR A 158 8.42 10.69 -16.71
C THR A 158 8.37 12.11 -17.28
N ASN A 159 9.08 13.04 -16.64
CA ASN A 159 9.16 14.44 -17.07
C ASN A 159 10.09 14.67 -18.27
N THR A 160 10.87 13.66 -18.68
CA THR A 160 11.76 13.77 -19.83
C THR A 160 10.98 13.58 -21.14
N PRO A 161 10.97 14.60 -22.04
CA PRO A 161 10.32 14.50 -23.35
C PRO A 161 10.79 13.28 -24.13
N ALA A 162 9.85 12.58 -24.78
CA ALA A 162 10.11 11.34 -25.52
C ALA A 162 11.26 11.49 -26.54
N ALA A 163 11.33 12.62 -27.24
CA ALA A 163 12.39 12.91 -28.22
C ALA A 163 13.81 13.01 -27.61
N MET A 164 13.93 13.35 -26.32
CA MET A 164 15.24 13.43 -25.64
C MET A 164 15.74 12.07 -25.15
N ARG A 165 14.86 11.09 -24.92
CA ARG A 165 15.25 9.80 -24.33
C ARG A 165 16.29 9.05 -25.18
N PRO A 166 16.13 8.89 -26.51
CA PRO A 166 17.15 8.22 -27.34
C PRO A 166 18.49 8.98 -27.36
N ILE A 167 18.47 10.31 -27.25
CA ILE A 167 19.68 11.15 -27.22
C ILE A 167 20.47 10.88 -25.93
N LEU A 168 19.78 10.77 -24.80
CA LEU A 168 20.39 10.46 -23.51
C LEU A 168 20.98 9.05 -23.46
N TYR A 169 20.30 8.06 -24.06
CA TYR A 169 20.87 6.72 -24.20
C TYR A 169 22.10 6.69 -25.12
N LYS A 170 22.08 7.40 -26.25
CA LYS A 170 23.26 7.54 -27.13
C LYS A 170 24.42 8.23 -26.42
N LEU A 171 24.13 9.20 -25.56
CA LEU A 171 25.13 9.82 -24.70
C LEU A 171 25.74 8.82 -23.72
N ALA A 172 24.91 8.04 -23.03
CA ALA A 172 25.34 7.01 -22.09
C ALA A 172 26.22 5.94 -22.77
N HIS A 173 25.81 5.46 -23.95
CA HIS A 173 26.59 4.51 -24.77
C HIS A 173 27.97 5.05 -25.14
N ARG A 174 28.03 6.27 -25.68
CA ARG A 174 29.29 6.93 -26.02
C ARG A 174 30.22 7.07 -24.82
N LEU A 175 29.66 7.40 -23.64
CA LEU A 175 30.44 7.52 -22.41
C LEU A 175 31.04 6.18 -21.98
N ILE A 176 30.27 5.09 -22.00
CA ILE A 176 30.79 3.74 -21.71
C ILE A 176 31.90 3.35 -22.68
N ILE A 177 31.71 3.57 -24.00
CA ILE A 177 32.73 3.22 -25.01
C ILE A 177 34.02 4.02 -24.79
N SER A 178 33.91 5.27 -24.35
CA SER A 178 35.08 6.11 -24.04
C SER A 178 35.79 5.75 -22.73
N SER A 179 35.26 4.79 -21.96
CA SER A 179 35.85 4.39 -20.68
C SER A 179 37.24 3.78 -20.88
N PRO A 180 38.23 4.15 -20.05
CA PRO A 180 39.55 3.52 -20.04
C PRO A 180 39.50 2.03 -19.69
N THR A 181 38.51 1.61 -18.91
CA THR A 181 38.32 0.22 -18.49
C THR A 181 37.18 -0.48 -19.23
N PRO A 182 37.31 -1.77 -19.57
CA PRO A 182 36.22 -2.50 -20.19
C PRO A 182 34.98 -2.58 -19.31
N SER A 183 33.80 -2.51 -19.93
CA SER A 183 32.52 -2.65 -19.21
C SER A 183 32.34 -3.98 -18.46
N TYR A 184 33.06 -5.04 -18.85
CA TYR A 184 32.99 -6.36 -18.21
C TYR A 184 33.96 -6.55 -17.03
N VAL A 185 34.57 -5.47 -16.51
CA VAL A 185 35.40 -5.53 -15.29
C VAL A 185 34.60 -6.03 -14.08
N ASN A 186 33.32 -5.67 -14.00
CA ASN A 186 32.39 -6.26 -13.04
C ASN A 186 31.00 -6.45 -13.69
N ALA A 187 30.17 -7.28 -13.06
CA ALA A 187 28.86 -7.64 -13.60
C ALA A 187 27.89 -6.44 -13.68
N ASP A 188 27.96 -5.49 -12.75
CA ASP A 188 27.08 -4.33 -12.70
C ASP A 188 27.36 -3.33 -13.85
N ARG A 189 28.64 -3.07 -14.16
CA ARG A 189 29.06 -2.29 -15.34
C ARG A 189 28.66 -3.00 -16.64
N PHE A 190 28.79 -4.32 -16.68
CA PHE A 190 28.37 -5.14 -17.82
C PHE A 190 26.86 -5.08 -18.05
N HIS A 191 26.09 -5.25 -16.97
CA HIS A 191 24.63 -5.10 -16.96
C HIS A 191 24.19 -3.73 -17.48
N LEU A 192 24.85 -2.67 -17.02
CA LEU A 192 24.56 -1.30 -17.45
C LEU A 192 24.80 -1.12 -18.95
N HIS A 193 25.91 -1.66 -19.46
CA HIS A 193 26.22 -1.59 -20.88
C HIS A 193 25.20 -2.35 -21.72
N LEU A 194 24.87 -3.60 -21.36
CA LEU A 194 23.84 -4.38 -22.05
C LEU A 194 22.48 -3.69 -22.03
N SER A 195 22.10 -3.09 -20.90
CA SER A 195 20.85 -2.35 -20.77
C SER A 195 20.79 -1.17 -21.74
N ILE A 196 21.87 -0.41 -21.92
CA ILE A 196 21.92 0.71 -22.87
C ILE A 196 21.82 0.21 -24.31
N LEU A 197 22.54 -0.86 -24.66
CA LEU A 197 22.49 -1.43 -26.00
C LEU A 197 21.09 -1.93 -26.35
N ARG A 198 20.38 -2.53 -25.38
CA ARG A 198 18.98 -2.93 -25.50
C ARG A 198 18.08 -1.73 -25.79
N GLU A 199 18.17 -0.66 -25.00
CA GLU A 199 17.33 0.55 -25.18
C GLU A 199 17.62 1.31 -26.49
N LEU A 200 18.79 1.08 -27.11
CA LEU A 200 19.18 1.67 -28.40
C LEU A 200 18.98 0.72 -29.59
N ASP A 201 18.48 -0.50 -29.37
CA ASP A 201 18.38 -1.56 -30.37
C ASP A 201 19.73 -1.91 -31.05
N LEU A 202 20.86 -1.67 -30.36
CA LEU A 202 22.22 -1.96 -30.85
C LEU A 202 22.61 -3.41 -30.58
N TYR A 203 21.84 -4.33 -31.15
CA TYR A 203 21.93 -5.73 -30.78
C TYR A 203 23.20 -6.44 -31.28
N GLU A 204 23.79 -6.00 -32.40
CA GLU A 204 25.05 -6.59 -32.89
C GLU A 204 26.20 -6.37 -31.91
N GLU A 205 26.31 -5.16 -31.36
CA GLU A 205 27.28 -4.84 -30.32
C GLU A 205 27.02 -5.65 -29.04
N ALA A 206 25.74 -5.79 -28.66
CA ALA A 206 25.36 -6.59 -27.49
C ALA A 206 25.77 -8.06 -27.66
N GLN A 207 25.55 -8.64 -28.85
CA GLN A 207 25.97 -10.00 -29.15
C GLN A 207 27.49 -10.15 -29.09
N GLY A 208 28.25 -9.18 -29.61
CA GLY A 208 29.72 -9.19 -29.49
C GLY A 208 30.21 -9.27 -28.04
N LEU A 209 29.52 -8.60 -27.11
CA LEU A 209 29.80 -8.69 -25.67
C LEU A 209 29.37 -10.03 -25.07
N LEU A 210 28.17 -10.50 -25.41
CA LEU A 210 27.57 -11.74 -24.89
C LEU A 210 28.30 -12.99 -25.38
N ASP A 211 28.83 -12.98 -26.60
CA ASP A 211 29.54 -14.11 -27.22
C ASP A 211 30.98 -14.28 -26.73
N SER A 212 31.54 -13.24 -26.09
CA SER A 212 32.85 -13.32 -25.44
C SER A 212 32.85 -14.34 -24.29
N ASP A 213 33.99 -14.99 -24.05
CA ASP A 213 34.10 -15.98 -22.96
C ASP A 213 33.81 -15.34 -21.59
N ILE A 214 34.20 -14.07 -21.41
CA ILE A 214 33.93 -13.30 -20.21
C ILE A 214 32.43 -13.02 -20.08
N GLY A 215 31.77 -12.55 -21.16
CA GLY A 215 30.33 -12.29 -21.17
C GLY A 215 29.52 -13.54 -20.85
N LYS A 216 29.87 -14.69 -21.45
CA LYS A 216 29.28 -16.01 -21.15
C LYS A 216 29.45 -16.37 -19.68
N SER A 217 30.63 -16.17 -19.12
CA SER A 217 30.91 -16.45 -17.70
C SER A 217 30.11 -15.54 -16.75
N ILE A 218 29.99 -14.25 -17.07
CA ILE A 218 29.20 -13.30 -16.27
C ILE A 218 27.72 -13.70 -16.28
N CYS A 219 27.12 -13.91 -17.46
CA CYS A 219 25.71 -14.33 -17.56
C CYS A 219 25.45 -15.72 -16.97
N ALA A 220 26.47 -16.58 -16.82
CA ALA A 220 26.31 -17.87 -16.15
C ALA A 220 26.25 -17.75 -14.62
N THR A 221 26.83 -16.69 -14.04
CA THR A 221 27.00 -16.53 -12.59
C THR A 221 26.21 -15.36 -11.99
N ASN A 222 25.71 -14.44 -12.82
CA ASN A 222 24.89 -13.30 -12.42
C ASN A 222 23.50 -13.33 -13.07
N LEU A 223 22.45 -13.39 -12.24
CA LEU A 223 21.07 -13.53 -12.69
C LEU A 223 20.60 -12.29 -13.48
N SER A 224 20.84 -11.07 -12.98
CA SER A 224 20.42 -9.82 -13.63
C SER A 224 21.04 -9.68 -15.03
N CYS A 225 22.31 -10.04 -15.20
CA CYS A 225 22.94 -10.05 -16.53
C CYS A 225 22.31 -11.12 -17.46
N ASN A 226 21.94 -12.28 -16.91
CA ASN A 226 21.29 -13.34 -17.69
C ASN A 226 19.86 -12.95 -18.10
N GLU A 227 19.13 -12.22 -17.26
CA GLU A 227 17.81 -11.68 -17.56
C GLU A 227 17.89 -10.68 -18.72
N VAL A 228 18.78 -9.68 -18.64
CA VAL A 228 18.98 -8.72 -19.75
C VAL A 228 19.41 -9.42 -21.05
N ARG A 229 20.23 -10.48 -20.96
CA ARG A 229 20.59 -11.30 -22.13
C ARG A 229 19.36 -11.99 -22.74
N ARG A 230 18.49 -12.59 -21.92
CA ARG A 230 17.24 -13.22 -22.38
C ARG A 230 16.35 -12.19 -23.08
N ASP A 231 16.19 -11.02 -22.47
CA ASP A 231 15.42 -9.91 -23.04
C ASP A 231 15.95 -9.50 -24.41
N ILE A 232 17.28 -9.34 -24.55
CA ILE A 232 17.91 -8.99 -25.83
C ILE A 232 17.61 -10.04 -26.90
N TRP A 233 17.77 -11.34 -26.59
CA TRP A 233 17.47 -12.41 -27.53
C TRP A 233 15.99 -12.45 -27.90
N LEU A 234 15.09 -12.19 -26.95
CA LEU A 234 13.65 -12.07 -27.19
C LEU A 234 13.34 -10.92 -28.16
N CYS A 235 13.92 -9.73 -27.94
CA CYS A 235 13.75 -8.58 -28.83
C CYS A 235 14.25 -8.83 -30.25
N GLN A 236 15.27 -9.68 -30.42
CA GLN A 236 15.78 -10.10 -31.73
C GLN A 236 15.01 -11.26 -32.36
N GLY A 237 13.99 -11.80 -31.69
CA GLY A 237 13.26 -12.99 -32.15
C GLY A 237 14.09 -14.28 -32.11
N GLN A 238 15.16 -14.34 -31.31
CA GLN A 238 16.09 -15.48 -31.19
C GLN A 238 15.60 -16.58 -30.23
N LEU A 239 14.30 -16.83 -30.21
CA LEU A 239 13.68 -17.81 -29.31
C LEU A 239 14.17 -19.24 -29.59
N GLN A 240 14.45 -19.59 -30.85
CA GLN A 240 14.99 -20.91 -31.21
C GLN A 240 16.40 -21.14 -30.62
N GLN A 241 17.26 -20.13 -30.68
CA GLN A 241 18.60 -20.19 -30.09
C GLN A 241 18.51 -20.28 -28.56
N GLU A 242 17.60 -19.54 -27.93
CA GLU A 242 17.37 -19.63 -26.48
C GLU A 242 16.90 -21.01 -26.07
N GLY A 243 15.96 -21.62 -26.81
CA GLY A 243 15.48 -22.97 -26.54
C GLY A 243 16.59 -24.02 -26.65
N GLU A 244 17.45 -23.94 -27.67
CA GLU A 244 18.57 -24.87 -27.82
C GLU A 244 19.62 -24.69 -26.71
N ARG A 245 19.92 -23.44 -26.34
CA ARG A 245 20.79 -23.14 -25.19
C ARG A 245 20.21 -23.72 -23.89
N ALA A 246 18.92 -23.48 -23.63
CA ALA A 246 18.22 -23.97 -22.46
C ALA A 246 18.21 -25.50 -22.40
N ARG A 247 17.94 -26.16 -23.52
CA ARG A 247 18.04 -27.63 -23.64
C ARG A 247 19.43 -28.14 -23.26
N ASN A 248 20.49 -27.51 -23.77
CA ASN A 248 21.85 -27.89 -23.45
C ASN A 248 22.16 -27.72 -21.95
N ARG A 249 21.64 -26.67 -21.30
CA ARG A 249 21.77 -26.51 -19.84
C ARG A 249 21.03 -27.60 -19.07
N ILE A 250 19.80 -27.92 -19.45
CA ILE A 250 18.99 -28.97 -18.80
C ILE A 250 19.70 -30.32 -18.87
N VAL A 251 20.22 -30.69 -20.05
CA VAL A 251 20.82 -32.01 -20.30
C VAL A 251 22.27 -32.10 -19.81
N LEU A 252 23.12 -31.13 -20.17
CA LEU A 252 24.56 -31.22 -19.93
C LEU A 252 24.97 -30.72 -18.53
N MET A 253 24.26 -29.71 -18.01
CA MET A 253 24.57 -29.09 -16.72
C MET A 253 23.61 -29.52 -15.60
N ASN A 254 22.62 -30.36 -15.92
CA ASN A 254 21.56 -30.76 -14.99
C ASN A 254 20.81 -29.55 -14.39
N ASP A 255 20.65 -28.48 -15.18
CA ASP A 255 19.96 -27.27 -14.74
C ASP A 255 18.45 -27.55 -14.60
N ARG A 256 17.88 -27.21 -13.45
CA ARG A 256 16.46 -27.38 -13.13
C ARG A 256 15.73 -26.07 -12.91
N ASN A 257 16.33 -24.96 -13.33
CA ASN A 257 15.64 -23.68 -13.33
C ASN A 257 14.46 -23.72 -14.31
N TRP A 258 13.26 -23.41 -13.81
CA TRP A 258 12.01 -23.42 -14.58
C TRP A 258 12.08 -22.52 -15.83
N LEU A 259 12.85 -21.43 -15.80
CA LEU A 259 13.04 -20.54 -16.96
C LEU A 259 13.72 -21.22 -18.15
N GLU A 260 14.51 -22.28 -17.93
CA GLU A 260 15.09 -23.07 -19.02
C GLU A 260 14.02 -23.96 -19.67
N PHE A 261 13.11 -24.55 -18.88
CA PHE A 261 11.99 -25.31 -19.42
C PHE A 261 11.03 -24.43 -20.21
N LEU A 262 10.71 -23.24 -19.70
CA LEU A 262 9.90 -22.25 -20.42
C LEU A 262 10.55 -21.84 -21.75
N ALA A 263 11.85 -21.59 -21.78
CA ALA A 263 12.58 -21.28 -23.02
C ALA A 263 12.49 -22.41 -24.07
N VAL A 264 12.61 -23.68 -23.64
CA VAL A 264 12.42 -24.83 -24.54
C VAL A 264 10.99 -24.87 -25.08
N LEU A 265 9.99 -24.62 -24.23
CA LEU A 265 8.58 -24.60 -24.62
C LEU A 265 8.26 -23.47 -25.60
N ASP A 266 8.76 -22.26 -25.33
CA ASP A 266 8.59 -21.08 -26.17
C ASP A 266 9.21 -21.30 -27.56
N ALA A 267 10.40 -21.88 -27.62
CA ALA A 267 11.04 -22.27 -28.88
C ALA A 267 10.25 -23.36 -29.63
N THR A 268 9.70 -24.33 -28.90
CA THR A 268 8.97 -25.46 -29.48
C THR A 268 7.68 -25.01 -30.17
N LEU A 269 6.97 -24.03 -29.59
CA LEU A 269 5.65 -23.59 -30.03
C LEU A 269 5.65 -22.24 -30.78
N LEU A 270 6.84 -21.74 -31.14
CA LEU A 270 7.01 -20.46 -31.84
C LEU A 270 6.11 -20.32 -33.07
N ASP A 271 6.10 -21.34 -33.94
CA ASP A 271 5.37 -21.35 -35.21
C ASP A 271 3.83 -21.36 -35.00
N ALA A 272 3.38 -21.82 -33.83
CA ALA A 272 1.97 -21.86 -33.44
C ALA A 272 1.49 -20.55 -32.77
N ALA A 273 2.41 -19.83 -32.10
CA ALA A 273 2.13 -18.55 -31.45
C ALA A 273 2.05 -17.37 -32.44
N HIS A 274 2.76 -17.46 -33.58
CA HIS A 274 2.73 -16.46 -34.65
C HIS A 274 2.38 -17.11 -36.00
N PRO A 275 1.08 -17.25 -36.34
CA PRO A 275 0.68 -17.68 -37.68
C PRO A 275 1.05 -16.57 -38.68
N SER A 276 2.21 -16.70 -39.32
CA SER A 276 2.67 -15.75 -40.34
C SER A 276 1.62 -15.58 -41.46
N VAL A 277 1.45 -14.33 -41.91
CA VAL A 277 0.72 -13.92 -43.14
C VAL A 277 1.03 -14.89 -44.28
N PRO A 278 0.03 -15.30 -45.11
CA PRO A 278 0.23 -16.28 -46.17
C PRO A 278 1.15 -15.72 -47.25
N THR A 279 2.44 -15.98 -47.12
CA THR A 279 3.37 -15.96 -48.26
C THR A 279 3.36 -17.35 -48.87
N SER A 280 3.22 -17.39 -50.19
CA SER A 280 2.78 -18.51 -51.02
C SER A 280 3.76 -19.71 -51.12
N THR A 281 4.56 -19.99 -50.09
CA THR A 281 5.62 -21.01 -50.11
C THR A 281 5.77 -21.82 -48.82
N ASN A 282 4.69 -22.20 -48.11
CA ASN A 282 4.83 -23.12 -46.96
C ASN A 282 3.68 -24.14 -46.85
N LEU A 283 3.78 -25.24 -47.60
CA LEU A 283 3.10 -26.52 -47.29
C LEU A 283 3.87 -27.35 -46.22
N GLY A 284 4.88 -26.77 -45.55
CA GLY A 284 5.82 -27.46 -44.66
C GLY A 284 5.70 -27.20 -43.15
N SER A 285 4.87 -26.26 -42.68
CA SER A 285 4.92 -25.76 -41.28
C SER A 285 4.39 -26.73 -40.21
N SER A 286 3.43 -27.59 -40.53
CA SER A 286 2.79 -28.47 -39.54
C SER A 286 3.67 -29.67 -39.13
N LYS A 287 4.43 -30.25 -40.07
CA LYS A 287 5.29 -31.42 -39.79
C LYS A 287 6.53 -31.07 -38.96
N ASP A 288 7.11 -29.89 -39.19
CA ASP A 288 8.27 -29.42 -38.43
C ASP A 288 7.88 -29.12 -36.97
N THR A 289 6.76 -28.42 -36.77
CA THR A 289 6.21 -28.15 -35.42
C THR A 289 5.94 -29.43 -34.64
N LEU A 290 5.30 -30.43 -35.26
CA LEU A 290 5.06 -31.74 -34.63
C LEU A 290 6.37 -32.46 -34.25
N THR A 291 7.42 -32.31 -35.06
CA THR A 291 8.73 -32.88 -34.76
C THR A 291 9.39 -32.18 -33.57
N LYS A 292 9.30 -30.85 -33.48
CA LYS A 292 9.78 -30.06 -32.33
C LYS A 292 9.04 -30.46 -31.05
N ILE A 293 7.72 -30.60 -31.12
CA ILE A 293 6.88 -31.07 -30.00
C ILE A 293 7.34 -32.44 -29.50
N GLN A 294 7.54 -33.40 -30.41
CA GLN A 294 8.01 -34.74 -30.04
C GLN A 294 9.36 -34.67 -29.32
N ARG A 295 10.31 -33.86 -29.83
CA ARG A 295 11.63 -33.68 -29.20
C ARG A 295 11.54 -33.08 -27.80
N ALA A 296 10.68 -32.08 -27.60
CA ALA A 296 10.47 -31.49 -26.28
C ALA A 296 9.81 -32.48 -25.31
N GLN A 297 8.84 -33.26 -25.78
CA GLN A 297 8.22 -34.34 -25.01
C GLN A 297 9.24 -35.38 -24.57
N ASP A 298 10.07 -35.88 -25.50
CA ASP A 298 11.09 -36.90 -25.21
C ASP A 298 12.09 -36.37 -24.18
N LEU A 299 12.54 -35.12 -24.34
CA LEU A 299 13.42 -34.44 -23.37
C LEU A 299 12.80 -34.41 -21.97
N PHE A 300 11.56 -33.95 -21.83
CA PHE A 300 10.93 -33.82 -20.50
C PHE A 300 10.60 -35.19 -19.88
N LEU A 301 10.28 -36.20 -20.69
CA LEU A 301 10.13 -37.59 -20.24
C LEU A 301 11.46 -38.15 -19.70
N ASP A 302 12.56 -37.90 -20.39
CA ASP A 302 13.88 -38.37 -19.97
C ASP A 302 14.32 -37.68 -18.67
N VAL A 303 14.11 -36.36 -18.56
CA VAL A 303 14.33 -35.60 -17.32
C VAL A 303 13.49 -36.17 -16.17
N SER A 304 12.20 -36.41 -16.41
CA SER A 304 11.29 -37.00 -15.41
C SER A 304 11.76 -38.38 -14.94
N LYS A 305 12.21 -39.25 -15.85
CA LYS A 305 12.75 -40.59 -15.50
C LYS A 305 14.07 -40.51 -14.74
N GLN A 306 14.94 -39.57 -15.12
CA GLN A 306 16.24 -39.37 -14.49
C GLN A 306 16.09 -38.87 -13.05
N ASP A 307 15.27 -37.85 -12.84
CA ASP A 307 15.15 -37.20 -11.54
C ASP A 307 14.15 -37.91 -10.62
N ARG A 308 13.18 -38.63 -11.19
CA ARG A 308 12.14 -39.36 -10.46
C ARG A 308 11.39 -38.42 -9.51
N LEU A 309 11.38 -38.75 -8.21
CA LEU A 309 10.71 -37.97 -7.17
C LEU A 309 11.59 -36.86 -6.57
N LYS A 310 12.83 -36.67 -7.06
CA LYS A 310 13.75 -35.66 -6.52
C LYS A 310 13.47 -34.27 -7.08
N ASP A 311 12.93 -34.17 -8.29
CA ASP A 311 12.63 -32.91 -8.96
C ASP A 311 11.30 -33.00 -9.70
N ARG A 312 10.51 -31.93 -9.65
CA ARG A 312 9.16 -31.86 -10.23
C ARG A 312 9.13 -31.19 -11.62
N SER A 313 10.24 -30.63 -12.09
CA SER A 313 10.30 -29.79 -13.29
C SER A 313 9.96 -30.58 -14.56
N GLY A 314 10.46 -31.81 -14.71
CA GLY A 314 10.13 -32.68 -15.86
C GLY A 314 8.63 -32.96 -15.97
N PRO A 315 7.97 -33.52 -14.93
CA PRO A 315 6.52 -33.72 -14.89
C PRO A 315 5.71 -32.44 -15.14
N LEU A 316 6.11 -31.31 -14.54
CA LEU A 316 5.43 -30.02 -14.76
C LEU A 316 5.60 -29.51 -16.19
N ALA A 317 6.77 -29.71 -16.80
CA ALA A 317 7.02 -29.32 -18.18
C ALA A 317 6.18 -30.15 -19.17
N LEU A 318 5.91 -31.42 -18.86
CA LEU A 318 4.99 -32.24 -19.64
C LEU A 318 3.54 -31.73 -19.55
N LEU A 319 3.08 -31.37 -18.35
CA LEU A 319 1.76 -30.76 -18.14
C LEU A 319 1.64 -29.42 -18.88
N GLU A 320 2.65 -28.57 -18.77
CA GLU A 320 2.67 -27.26 -19.44
C GLU A 320 2.74 -27.38 -20.96
N LEU A 321 3.53 -28.32 -21.50
CA LEU A 321 3.56 -28.62 -22.93
C LEU A 321 2.16 -29.01 -23.44
N GLU A 322 1.51 -29.96 -22.77
CA GLU A 322 0.18 -30.43 -23.15
C GLU A 322 -0.87 -29.32 -23.03
N ARG A 323 -0.84 -28.52 -21.96
CA ARG A 323 -1.74 -27.36 -21.77
C ARG A 323 -1.62 -26.37 -22.94
N ARG A 324 -0.40 -26.01 -23.33
CA ARG A 324 -0.16 -25.09 -24.45
C ARG A 324 -0.54 -25.73 -25.79
N MET A 325 -0.25 -27.01 -26.00
CA MET A 325 -0.67 -27.74 -27.20
C MET A 325 -2.19 -27.73 -27.37
N ARG A 326 -2.96 -27.95 -26.30
CA ARG A 326 -4.43 -27.84 -26.33
C ARG A 326 -4.89 -26.43 -26.67
N ALA A 327 -4.31 -25.42 -26.04
CA ALA A 327 -4.64 -24.01 -26.32
C ALA A 327 -4.41 -23.62 -27.80
N HIS A 328 -3.44 -24.25 -28.47
CA HIS A 328 -3.17 -24.05 -29.90
C HIS A 328 -3.86 -25.06 -30.83
N GLY A 329 -4.68 -25.98 -30.33
CA GLY A 329 -5.34 -27.01 -31.14
C GLY A 329 -4.39 -28.05 -31.75
N LEU A 330 -3.22 -28.26 -31.14
CA LEU A 330 -2.16 -29.17 -31.59
C LEU A 330 -2.12 -30.50 -30.82
N SER A 331 -2.95 -30.65 -29.79
CA SER A 331 -3.03 -31.91 -29.04
C SER A 331 -3.67 -33.01 -29.91
N GLN A 332 -3.01 -34.17 -29.97
CA GLN A 332 -3.45 -35.33 -30.74
C GLN A 332 -4.28 -36.31 -29.89
N ASP A 333 -4.14 -36.24 -28.56
CA ASP A 333 -4.78 -37.16 -27.61
C ASP A 333 -5.52 -36.35 -26.55
N SER A 334 -6.85 -36.37 -26.65
CA SER A 334 -7.74 -35.70 -25.71
C SER A 334 -7.67 -36.27 -24.29
N THR A 335 -7.05 -37.43 -24.06
CA THR A 335 -6.90 -38.05 -22.74
C THR A 335 -5.53 -37.83 -22.09
N ARG A 336 -4.61 -37.19 -22.81
CA ARG A 336 -3.22 -37.05 -22.35
C ARG A 336 -3.07 -36.15 -21.13
N LEU A 337 -3.73 -34.99 -21.11
CA LEU A 337 -3.64 -34.07 -19.97
C LEU A 337 -4.13 -34.73 -18.69
N ILE A 338 -5.28 -35.40 -18.76
CA ILE A 338 -5.84 -36.10 -17.59
C ILE A 338 -4.94 -37.24 -17.12
N THR A 339 -4.27 -37.94 -18.04
CA THR A 339 -3.27 -38.97 -17.70
C THR A 339 -2.08 -38.35 -16.95
N LEU A 340 -1.52 -37.25 -17.48
CA LEU A 340 -0.40 -36.54 -16.85
C LEU A 340 -0.78 -35.99 -15.46
N LEU A 341 -2.00 -35.49 -15.28
CA LEU A 341 -2.50 -35.01 -13.99
C LEU A 341 -2.56 -36.15 -12.95
N LYS A 342 -3.07 -37.31 -13.35
CA LYS A 342 -3.14 -38.51 -12.50
C LYS A 342 -1.75 -39.00 -12.14
N GLU A 343 -0.85 -39.12 -13.11
CA GLU A 343 0.55 -39.52 -12.90
C GLU A 343 1.28 -38.54 -11.97
N TYR A 344 1.06 -37.24 -12.13
CA TYR A 344 1.65 -36.24 -11.25
C TYR A 344 1.14 -36.40 -9.81
N PHE A 345 -0.17 -36.53 -9.63
CA PHE A 345 -0.76 -36.76 -8.31
C PHE A 345 -0.28 -38.07 -7.69
N ASP A 346 -0.11 -39.12 -8.47
CA ASP A 346 0.41 -40.40 -7.99
C ASP A 346 1.84 -40.27 -7.46
N ASN A 347 2.67 -39.44 -8.09
CA ASN A 347 4.06 -39.24 -7.72
C ASN A 347 4.27 -38.20 -6.60
N PHE A 348 3.53 -37.08 -6.64
CA PHE A 348 3.75 -35.92 -5.78
C PHE A 348 2.55 -35.58 -4.87
N GLY A 349 1.47 -36.37 -4.90
CA GLY A 349 0.26 -36.11 -4.12
C GLY A 349 0.49 -36.05 -2.61
N ASP A 350 1.53 -36.70 -2.08
CA ASP A 350 1.93 -36.63 -0.67
C ASP A 350 2.75 -35.37 -0.31
N LYS A 351 3.04 -34.49 -1.27
CA LYS A 351 3.79 -33.24 -1.08
C LYS A 351 2.85 -32.06 -0.92
N ALA A 352 3.17 -31.13 -0.03
CA ALA A 352 2.34 -29.95 0.24
C ALA A 352 2.16 -29.03 -0.99
N CYS A 353 3.10 -29.06 -1.94
CA CYS A 353 3.04 -28.25 -3.15
C CYS A 353 2.09 -28.79 -4.23
N CYS A 354 1.63 -30.05 -4.13
CA CYS A 354 0.89 -30.71 -5.21
C CYS A 354 -0.35 -29.92 -5.66
N PHE A 355 -1.10 -29.35 -4.73
CA PHE A 355 -2.27 -28.54 -5.08
C PHE A 355 -1.89 -27.32 -5.92
N GLU A 356 -0.93 -26.51 -5.46
CA GLU A 356 -0.51 -25.29 -6.18
C GLU A 356 0.16 -25.62 -7.52
N ASP A 357 0.88 -26.74 -7.58
CA ASP A 357 1.53 -27.25 -8.79
C ASP A 357 0.49 -27.68 -9.85
N LEU A 358 -0.62 -28.31 -9.44
CA LEU A 358 -1.67 -28.78 -10.35
C LEU A 358 -2.70 -27.72 -10.71
N LYS A 359 -2.94 -26.73 -9.84
CA LYS A 359 -3.98 -25.69 -9.99
C LYS A 359 -4.00 -24.99 -11.36
N PRO A 360 -2.86 -24.63 -11.99
CA PRO A 360 -2.86 -23.99 -13.32
C PRO A 360 -3.42 -24.86 -14.46
N PHE A 361 -3.52 -26.19 -14.25
CA PHE A 361 -3.89 -27.17 -15.25
C PHE A 361 -5.33 -27.70 -15.11
N LEU A 362 -6.13 -27.11 -14.20
CA LEU A 362 -7.47 -27.59 -13.85
C LEU A 362 -8.60 -26.91 -14.64
N ASP A 363 -8.26 -26.22 -15.73
CA ASP A 363 -9.27 -25.77 -16.71
C ASP A 363 -9.58 -26.91 -17.68
N LEU A 364 -10.38 -27.87 -17.19
CA LEU A 364 -10.67 -29.13 -17.88
C LEU A 364 -12.04 -29.10 -18.54
N GLU A 365 -12.17 -29.79 -19.67
CA GLU A 365 -13.47 -30.10 -20.28
C GLU A 365 -14.29 -31.02 -19.35
N GLU A 366 -15.62 -31.02 -19.48
CA GLU A 366 -16.53 -31.77 -18.58
C GLU A 366 -16.18 -33.26 -18.45
N SER A 367 -15.77 -33.89 -19.56
CA SER A 367 -15.35 -35.30 -19.59
C SER A 367 -14.08 -35.53 -18.76
N ASP A 368 -13.05 -34.72 -18.97
CA ASP A 368 -11.77 -34.80 -18.25
C ASP A 368 -11.95 -34.48 -16.77
N LEU A 369 -12.76 -33.47 -16.46
CA LEU A 369 -13.12 -33.06 -15.10
C LEU A 369 -13.80 -34.20 -14.34
N SER A 370 -14.78 -34.86 -14.98
CA SER A 370 -15.49 -36.01 -14.40
C SER A 370 -14.52 -37.16 -14.11
N GLN A 371 -13.63 -37.49 -15.05
CA GLN A 371 -12.62 -38.53 -14.86
C GLN A 371 -11.61 -38.20 -13.75
N PHE A 372 -11.21 -36.93 -13.62
CA PHE A 372 -10.30 -36.49 -12.56
C PHE A 372 -10.97 -36.55 -11.20
N THR A 373 -12.23 -36.12 -11.13
CA THR A 373 -13.04 -36.12 -9.90
C THR A 373 -13.20 -37.54 -9.37
N ILE A 374 -13.56 -38.50 -10.24
CA ILE A 374 -13.67 -39.92 -9.86
C ILE A 374 -12.32 -40.44 -9.34
N PHE A 375 -11.21 -40.11 -10.01
CA PHE A 375 -9.88 -40.52 -9.57
C PHE A 375 -9.54 -39.99 -8.17
N LEU A 376 -9.82 -38.71 -7.89
CA LEU A 376 -9.55 -38.11 -6.59
C LEU A 376 -10.47 -38.62 -5.49
N GLN A 377 -11.74 -38.95 -5.80
CA GLN A 377 -12.69 -39.52 -4.84
C GLN A 377 -12.31 -40.92 -4.35
N VAL A 378 -11.49 -41.66 -5.11
CA VAL A 378 -10.99 -42.99 -4.74
C VAL A 378 -9.87 -42.91 -3.68
N VAL A 379 -9.28 -41.73 -3.45
CA VAL A 379 -8.23 -41.56 -2.43
C VAL A 379 -8.76 -41.96 -1.05
N PRO A 380 -8.09 -42.88 -0.32
CA PRO A 380 -8.58 -43.37 0.96
C PRO A 380 -8.76 -42.24 1.99
N ALA A 381 -9.93 -42.21 2.64
CA ALA A 381 -10.22 -41.25 3.71
C ALA A 381 -9.46 -41.56 5.02
N GLY A 382 -8.97 -42.79 5.19
CA GLY A 382 -8.16 -43.20 6.34
C GLY A 382 -6.67 -43.00 6.08
N PHE A 383 -5.94 -42.63 7.12
CA PHE A 383 -4.49 -42.41 7.07
C PHE A 383 -3.84 -42.86 8.38
N THR A 384 -2.58 -43.31 8.28
CA THR A 384 -1.75 -43.77 9.40
C THR A 384 -0.46 -42.97 9.55
N ASN A 385 -0.07 -42.22 8.51
CA ASN A 385 1.15 -41.45 8.45
C ASN A 385 0.94 -40.10 7.72
N VAL A 386 1.93 -39.23 7.81
CA VAL A 386 1.88 -37.86 7.26
C VAL A 386 1.77 -37.84 5.73
N SER A 387 2.34 -38.84 5.04
CA SER A 387 2.30 -38.92 3.57
C SER A 387 0.88 -39.19 3.06
N GLU A 388 0.19 -40.18 3.66
CA GLU A 388 -1.21 -40.49 3.36
C GLU A 388 -2.12 -39.31 3.68
N LEU A 389 -1.92 -38.67 4.84
CA LEU A 389 -2.65 -37.47 5.24
C LEU A 389 -2.51 -36.34 4.22
N ARG A 390 -1.28 -36.01 3.79
CA ARG A 390 -1.03 -34.94 2.81
C ARG A 390 -1.68 -35.25 1.46
N ARG A 391 -1.66 -36.52 1.04
CA ARG A 391 -2.35 -36.96 -0.18
C ARG A 391 -3.84 -36.72 -0.10
N LEU A 392 -4.47 -37.06 1.02
CA LEU A 392 -5.89 -36.79 1.23
C LEU A 392 -6.21 -35.29 1.25
N ILE A 393 -5.37 -34.47 1.91
CA ILE A 393 -5.50 -33.01 1.91
C ILE A 393 -5.48 -32.45 0.49
N ASN A 394 -4.48 -32.85 -0.32
CA ASN A 394 -4.38 -32.39 -1.71
C ASN A 394 -5.59 -32.85 -2.54
N ALA A 395 -6.07 -34.08 -2.36
CA ALA A 395 -7.28 -34.55 -3.02
C ALA A 395 -8.49 -33.66 -2.67
N TYR A 396 -8.68 -33.32 -1.40
CA TYR A 396 -9.79 -32.46 -0.97
C TYR A 396 -9.67 -31.02 -1.47
N LYS A 397 -8.46 -30.45 -1.51
CA LYS A 397 -8.22 -29.13 -2.10
C LYS A 397 -8.55 -29.11 -3.59
N LEU A 398 -8.10 -30.12 -4.34
CA LEU A 398 -8.38 -30.28 -5.77
C LEU A 398 -9.88 -30.46 -6.01
N LEU A 399 -10.53 -31.40 -5.31
CA LEU A 399 -11.98 -31.65 -5.39
C LEU A 399 -12.80 -30.39 -5.11
N ARG A 400 -12.43 -29.61 -4.09
CA ARG A 400 -13.12 -28.37 -3.76
C ARG A 400 -12.93 -27.30 -4.83
N TYR A 401 -11.72 -27.15 -5.37
CA TYR A 401 -11.42 -26.16 -6.39
C TYR A 401 -12.19 -26.41 -7.70
N THR A 402 -12.42 -27.69 -8.03
CA THR A 402 -13.06 -28.14 -9.27
C THR A 402 -14.59 -28.33 -9.18
N LEU A 403 -15.23 -27.87 -8.11
CA LEU A 403 -16.70 -28.00 -7.97
C LEU A 403 -17.45 -27.24 -9.07
N VAL A 404 -18.56 -27.83 -9.51
CA VAL A 404 -19.52 -27.23 -10.44
C VAL A 404 -20.68 -26.57 -9.71
N GLU A 405 -21.45 -25.72 -10.38
CA GLU A 405 -22.49 -24.88 -9.75
C GLU A 405 -23.58 -25.71 -9.04
N SER A 406 -23.93 -26.88 -9.59
CA SER A 406 -24.91 -27.80 -8.98
C SER A 406 -24.47 -28.34 -7.61
N ASP A 407 -23.16 -28.37 -7.34
CA ASP A 407 -22.58 -28.94 -6.12
C ASP A 407 -22.37 -27.89 -5.02
N ILE A 408 -22.78 -26.64 -5.27
CA ILE A 408 -22.66 -25.52 -4.33
C ILE A 408 -24.04 -25.22 -3.76
N THR A 409 -24.48 -26.08 -2.84
CA THR A 409 -25.71 -25.90 -2.07
C THR A 409 -25.39 -25.86 -0.57
N VAL A 410 -26.33 -25.37 0.23
CA VAL A 410 -26.16 -25.31 1.69
C VAL A 410 -25.88 -26.71 2.26
N ASP A 411 -26.66 -27.72 1.85
CA ASP A 411 -26.53 -29.09 2.35
C ASP A 411 -25.19 -29.73 1.95
N THR A 412 -24.79 -29.59 0.69
CA THR A 412 -23.54 -30.18 0.19
C THR A 412 -22.30 -29.48 0.76
N GLU A 413 -22.32 -28.17 0.99
CA GLU A 413 -21.25 -27.47 1.70
C GLU A 413 -21.18 -27.89 3.18
N LEU A 414 -22.33 -28.11 3.84
CA LEU A 414 -22.37 -28.60 5.23
C LEU A 414 -21.77 -30.01 5.33
N GLU A 415 -22.11 -30.91 4.41
CA GLU A 415 -21.51 -32.26 4.33
C GLU A 415 -19.99 -32.19 4.14
N ARG A 416 -19.51 -31.30 3.27
CA ARG A 416 -18.07 -31.09 3.04
C ARG A 416 -17.38 -30.51 4.27
N ALA A 417 -17.96 -29.49 4.90
CA ALA A 417 -17.45 -28.92 6.14
C ALA A 417 -17.34 -30.01 7.24
N ALA A 418 -18.37 -30.83 7.40
CA ALA A 418 -18.39 -31.97 8.32
C ALA A 418 -17.25 -32.97 8.04
N ALA A 419 -17.03 -33.31 6.77
CA ALA A 419 -15.95 -34.21 6.35
C ALA A 419 -14.56 -33.64 6.68
N TYR A 420 -14.33 -32.35 6.39
CA TYR A 420 -13.07 -31.68 6.70
C TYR A 420 -12.82 -31.61 8.20
N VAL A 421 -13.84 -31.23 8.98
CA VAL A 421 -13.79 -31.19 10.46
C VAL A 421 -13.43 -32.56 11.02
N LYS A 422 -14.10 -33.62 10.56
CA LYS A 422 -13.83 -35.00 11.00
C LYS A 422 -12.39 -35.41 10.70
N ALA A 423 -11.92 -35.15 9.49
CA ALA A 423 -10.55 -35.48 9.07
C ALA A 423 -9.50 -34.69 9.88
N TYR A 424 -9.78 -33.41 10.19
CA TYR A 424 -8.92 -32.58 11.04
C TYR A 424 -8.66 -33.23 12.40
N PHE A 425 -9.72 -33.59 13.14
CA PHE A 425 -9.57 -34.19 14.48
C PHE A 425 -8.89 -35.56 14.45
N GLN A 426 -9.19 -36.38 13.43
CA GLN A 426 -8.53 -37.67 13.23
C GLN A 426 -7.03 -37.55 12.94
N ALA A 427 -6.60 -36.43 12.35
CA ALA A 427 -5.21 -36.17 11.99
C ALA A 427 -4.36 -35.56 13.10
N LEU A 428 -4.96 -34.92 14.11
CA LEU A 428 -4.23 -34.29 15.23
C LEU A 428 -3.22 -35.20 15.95
N PRO A 429 -3.50 -36.50 16.20
CA PRO A 429 -2.54 -37.40 16.84
C PRO A 429 -1.19 -37.49 16.12
N LEU A 430 -1.16 -37.31 14.79
CA LEU A 430 0.07 -37.36 14.00
C LEU A 430 1.01 -36.17 14.27
N GLY A 431 0.51 -35.08 14.85
CA GLY A 431 1.27 -33.86 15.13
C GLY A 431 1.49 -33.55 16.61
N VAL A 432 1.22 -34.49 17.53
CA VAL A 432 1.34 -34.26 18.99
C VAL A 432 2.77 -33.93 19.43
N GLY A 433 3.78 -34.50 18.77
CA GLY A 433 5.18 -34.28 19.07
C GLY A 433 5.80 -33.03 18.43
N LEU A 434 5.02 -32.23 17.71
CA LEU A 434 5.53 -31.06 17.00
C LEU A 434 5.91 -29.93 17.98
N PRO A 435 7.04 -29.23 17.77
CA PRO A 435 7.35 -27.99 18.47
C PRO A 435 6.24 -26.95 18.30
N SER A 436 6.09 -26.04 19.27
CA SER A 436 5.09 -24.96 19.19
C SER A 436 5.33 -23.95 18.06
N THR A 437 6.47 -24.03 17.39
CA THR A 437 6.83 -23.22 16.22
C THR A 437 6.42 -23.86 14.90
N GLU A 438 6.11 -25.16 14.89
CA GLU A 438 5.71 -25.91 13.70
C GLU A 438 4.19 -25.88 13.50
N LEU A 439 3.79 -25.96 12.23
CA LEU A 439 2.37 -26.07 11.85
C LEU A 439 1.89 -27.52 11.99
N GLN A 440 0.63 -27.71 12.35
CA GLN A 440 0.05 -29.05 12.38
C GLN A 440 -0.08 -29.59 10.96
N HIS A 441 0.18 -30.88 10.78
CA HIS A 441 0.00 -31.53 9.48
C HIS A 441 -1.46 -31.49 8.98
N ALA A 442 -2.42 -31.28 9.89
CA ALA A 442 -3.85 -31.25 9.62
C ALA A 442 -4.41 -29.85 9.30
N ASP A 443 -3.63 -28.77 9.45
CA ASP A 443 -4.15 -27.39 9.45
C ASP A 443 -4.99 -27.04 8.21
N ASP A 444 -4.62 -27.59 7.06
CA ASP A 444 -5.35 -27.39 5.79
C ASP A 444 -6.82 -27.84 5.85
N PHE A 445 -7.16 -28.86 6.65
CA PHE A 445 -8.56 -29.26 6.83
C PHE A 445 -9.36 -28.21 7.60
N ALA A 446 -8.75 -27.56 8.60
CA ALA A 446 -9.39 -26.46 9.30
C ALA A 446 -9.58 -25.26 8.37
N LEU A 447 -8.61 -24.96 7.50
CA LEU A 447 -8.73 -23.91 6.49
C LEU A 447 -9.82 -24.20 5.45
N LEU A 448 -9.92 -25.45 4.97
CA LEU A 448 -10.98 -25.91 4.06
C LEU A 448 -12.37 -25.78 4.70
N ALA A 449 -12.52 -26.22 5.96
CA ALA A 449 -13.76 -26.07 6.71
C ALA A 449 -14.13 -24.60 6.93
N GLY A 450 -13.17 -23.74 7.29
CA GLY A 450 -13.38 -22.30 7.43
C GLY A 450 -13.87 -21.66 6.13
N ASN A 451 -13.26 -22.00 4.99
CA ASN A 451 -13.71 -21.54 3.67
C ASN A 451 -15.12 -22.04 3.34
N ALA A 452 -15.45 -23.31 3.65
CA ALA A 452 -16.78 -23.88 3.47
C ALA A 452 -17.85 -23.11 4.26
N TYR A 453 -17.60 -22.85 5.55
CA TYR A 453 -18.51 -22.06 6.38
C TYR A 453 -18.71 -20.63 5.89
N VAL A 454 -17.66 -19.98 5.38
CA VAL A 454 -17.80 -18.66 4.74
C VAL A 454 -18.67 -18.74 3.49
N ASN A 455 -18.55 -19.81 2.69
CA ASN A 455 -19.40 -20.01 1.51
C ASN A 455 -20.86 -20.23 1.91
N ILE A 456 -21.12 -21.05 2.94
CA ILE A 456 -22.48 -21.27 3.47
C ILE A 456 -23.07 -19.96 4.01
N TRP A 457 -22.30 -19.16 4.73
CA TRP A 457 -22.73 -17.83 5.17
C TRP A 457 -23.10 -16.94 3.99
N LYS A 458 -22.37 -17.01 2.86
CA LYS A 458 -22.75 -16.26 1.66
C LYS A 458 -24.03 -16.72 1.00
N LEU A 459 -24.32 -18.02 1.05
CA LEU A 459 -25.57 -18.57 0.51
C LEU A 459 -26.78 -18.24 1.40
N THR A 460 -26.59 -18.15 2.72
CA THR A 460 -27.69 -18.08 3.70
C THR A 460 -27.88 -16.71 4.36
N GLY A 461 -26.80 -15.92 4.46
CA GLY A 461 -26.76 -14.70 5.28
C GLY A 461 -26.74 -14.94 6.79
N ASN A 462 -26.59 -16.19 7.27
CA ASN A 462 -26.71 -16.53 8.69
C ASN A 462 -25.35 -16.55 9.40
N ASP A 463 -25.16 -15.64 10.37
CA ASP A 463 -23.95 -15.50 11.21
C ASP A 463 -23.56 -16.79 11.94
N CYS A 464 -24.48 -17.75 12.12
CA CYS A 464 -24.21 -19.01 12.79
C CYS A 464 -23.06 -19.80 12.12
N HIS A 465 -22.95 -19.73 10.79
CA HIS A 465 -21.91 -20.42 10.04
C HIS A 465 -20.53 -19.76 10.26
N LEU A 466 -20.48 -18.43 10.38
CA LEU A 466 -19.27 -17.71 10.73
C LEU A 466 -18.82 -18.01 12.17
N LEU A 467 -19.75 -18.17 13.10
CA LEU A 467 -19.44 -18.61 14.46
C LEU A 467 -18.87 -20.04 14.49
N ASN A 468 -19.44 -20.97 13.72
CA ASN A 468 -18.89 -22.32 13.59
C ASN A 468 -17.47 -22.31 13.03
N ALA A 469 -17.19 -21.46 12.04
CA ALA A 469 -15.84 -21.24 11.54
C ALA A 469 -14.91 -20.73 12.64
N ILE A 470 -15.32 -19.74 13.44
CA ILE A 470 -14.53 -19.22 14.56
C ILE A 470 -14.19 -20.32 15.57
N TYR A 471 -15.17 -21.11 16.01
CA TYR A 471 -14.93 -22.13 17.05
C TYR A 471 -13.89 -23.16 16.59
N LEU A 472 -13.99 -23.62 15.34
CA LEU A 472 -13.01 -24.53 14.76
C LEU A 472 -11.64 -23.87 14.59
N LEU A 473 -11.58 -22.66 14.01
CA LEU A 473 -10.32 -22.00 13.69
C LEU A 473 -9.58 -21.53 14.95
N GLU A 474 -10.28 -21.04 15.97
CA GLU A 474 -9.70 -20.71 17.27
C GLU A 474 -9.14 -21.96 17.95
N PHE A 475 -9.88 -23.06 17.92
CA PHE A 475 -9.36 -24.34 18.40
C PHE A 475 -8.10 -24.74 17.62
N ALA A 476 -8.09 -24.58 16.30
CA ALA A 476 -6.94 -24.88 15.47
C ALA A 476 -5.71 -24.03 15.83
N VAL A 477 -5.89 -22.74 16.13
CA VAL A 477 -4.82 -21.88 16.64
C VAL A 477 -4.24 -22.39 17.96
N THR A 478 -5.02 -23.04 18.83
CA THR A 478 -4.47 -23.65 20.06
C THR A 478 -3.52 -24.82 19.77
N LYS A 479 -3.73 -25.52 18.66
CA LYS A 479 -2.90 -26.67 18.21
C LYS A 479 -1.76 -26.24 17.29
N SER A 480 -1.93 -25.14 16.56
CA SER A 480 -0.99 -24.57 15.60
C SER A 480 -0.82 -23.07 15.85
N LYS A 481 -0.04 -22.72 16.88
CA LYS A 481 0.06 -21.33 17.39
C LYS A 481 0.60 -20.34 16.35
N GLN A 482 1.45 -20.81 15.45
CA GLN A 482 2.08 -20.00 14.41
C GLN A 482 1.29 -19.96 13.09
N SER A 483 0.11 -20.59 13.01
CA SER A 483 -0.70 -20.57 11.79
C SER A 483 -1.24 -19.17 11.51
N PHE A 484 -0.50 -18.41 10.71
CA PHE A 484 -0.93 -17.08 10.26
C PHE A 484 -2.11 -17.18 9.28
N LEU A 485 -2.18 -18.25 8.46
CA LEU A 485 -3.29 -18.49 7.53
C LEU A 485 -4.63 -18.58 8.26
N THR A 486 -4.69 -19.31 9.38
CA THR A 486 -5.89 -19.41 10.22
C THR A 486 -6.26 -18.05 10.82
N ARG A 487 -5.25 -17.29 11.29
CA ARG A 487 -5.45 -15.93 11.85
C ARG A 487 -5.99 -14.96 10.81
N LEU A 488 -5.54 -15.02 9.56
CA LEU A 488 -6.04 -14.19 8.48
C LEU A 488 -7.55 -14.38 8.25
N ILE A 489 -8.03 -15.63 8.25
CA ILE A 489 -9.47 -15.91 8.15
C ILE A 489 -10.20 -15.37 9.40
N LEU A 490 -9.68 -15.63 10.61
CA LEU A 490 -10.29 -15.14 11.85
C LEU A 490 -10.42 -13.61 11.87
N ILE A 491 -9.41 -12.87 11.44
CA ILE A 491 -9.45 -11.41 11.32
C ILE A 491 -10.64 -10.99 10.43
N ARG A 492 -10.78 -11.60 9.25
CA ARG A 492 -11.88 -11.28 8.32
C ARG A 492 -13.25 -11.59 8.93
N ILE A 493 -13.42 -12.77 9.52
CA ILE A 493 -14.71 -13.20 10.09
C ILE A 493 -15.09 -12.35 11.32
N TYR A 494 -14.15 -12.06 12.22
CA TYR A 494 -14.43 -11.24 13.39
C TYR A 494 -14.87 -9.83 13.01
N ARG A 495 -14.32 -9.25 11.94
CA ARG A 495 -14.75 -7.93 11.45
C ARG A 495 -16.16 -7.98 10.85
N LEU A 496 -16.50 -9.02 10.09
CA LEU A 496 -17.86 -9.22 9.57
C LEU A 496 -18.89 -9.33 10.69
N LEU A 497 -18.54 -10.03 11.77
CA LEU A 497 -19.40 -10.19 12.94
C LEU A 497 -19.42 -8.97 13.88
N GLY A 498 -18.71 -7.89 13.60
CA GLY A 498 -18.69 -6.71 14.49
C GLY A 498 -17.92 -6.94 15.80
N ALA A 499 -16.91 -7.80 15.78
CA ALA A 499 -16.00 -8.09 16.89
C ALA A 499 -14.56 -7.59 16.61
N PRO A 500 -14.35 -6.28 16.37
CA PRO A 500 -13.07 -5.74 15.90
C PRO A 500 -11.92 -5.89 16.89
N ALA A 501 -12.20 -5.95 18.20
CA ALA A 501 -11.16 -6.12 19.21
C ALA A 501 -10.47 -7.50 19.10
N LEU A 502 -11.23 -8.55 18.80
CA LEU A 502 -10.68 -9.89 18.57
C LEU A 502 -9.92 -9.96 17.24
N ALA A 503 -10.41 -9.29 16.20
CA ALA A 503 -9.68 -9.16 14.95
C ALA A 503 -8.31 -8.48 15.17
N LEU A 504 -8.27 -7.37 15.94
CA LEU A 504 -7.04 -6.67 16.26
C LEU A 504 -6.08 -7.53 17.11
N GLU A 505 -6.59 -8.36 18.01
CA GLU A 505 -5.77 -9.29 18.79
C GLU A 505 -5.01 -10.26 17.89
N HIS A 506 -5.69 -10.90 16.92
CA HIS A 506 -5.02 -11.78 15.97
C HIS A 506 -4.03 -11.03 15.06
N TYR A 507 -4.39 -9.82 14.61
CA TYR A 507 -3.51 -8.96 13.81
C TYR A 507 -2.21 -8.63 14.56
N ARG A 508 -2.29 -8.22 15.83
CA ARG A 508 -1.11 -7.91 16.66
C ARG A 508 -0.25 -9.14 16.95
N ILE A 509 -0.86 -10.31 17.13
CA ILE A 509 -0.11 -11.57 17.31
C ILE A 509 0.72 -11.91 16.05
N MET A 510 0.27 -11.55 14.85
CA MET A 510 1.04 -11.76 13.62
C MET A 510 2.31 -10.89 13.54
N GLN A 511 2.46 -9.89 14.42
CA GLN A 511 3.63 -9.00 14.49
C GLN A 511 4.02 -8.39 13.13
N ILE A 512 3.02 -7.81 12.44
CA ILE A 512 3.23 -7.08 11.18
C ILE A 512 4.26 -5.97 11.39
N LYS A 513 5.31 -5.95 10.55
CA LYS A 513 6.41 -4.98 10.64
C LYS A 513 6.85 -4.49 9.26
N GLN A 514 7.38 -3.27 9.23
CA GLN A 514 8.03 -2.69 8.05
C GLN A 514 7.13 -2.75 6.81
N VAL A 515 7.63 -3.25 5.67
CA VAL A 515 6.90 -3.35 4.40
C VAL A 515 5.57 -4.10 4.51
N GLN A 516 5.42 -4.98 5.50
CA GLN A 516 4.16 -5.68 5.73
C GLN A 516 3.02 -4.74 6.16
N HIS A 517 3.30 -3.56 6.70
CA HIS A 517 2.26 -2.56 6.94
C HIS A 517 1.64 -2.08 5.64
N ASP A 518 2.42 -1.91 4.58
CA ASP A 518 1.93 -1.51 3.27
C ASP A 518 1.05 -2.59 2.63
N THR A 519 1.45 -3.85 2.79
CA THR A 519 0.76 -4.98 2.13
C THR A 519 -0.41 -5.54 2.95
N LEU A 520 -0.36 -5.52 4.29
CA LEU A 520 -1.29 -6.26 5.16
C LEU A 520 -2.09 -5.41 6.16
N SER A 521 -1.77 -4.12 6.40
CA SER A 521 -2.54 -3.30 7.37
C SER A 521 -4.01 -3.12 6.97
N HIS A 522 -4.32 -3.26 5.67
CA HIS A 522 -5.68 -3.23 5.14
C HIS A 522 -6.59 -4.30 5.80
N LEU A 523 -6.04 -5.38 6.35
CA LEU A 523 -6.81 -6.42 7.04
C LEU A 523 -7.61 -5.89 8.23
N ILE A 524 -7.06 -4.89 8.94
CA ILE A 524 -7.70 -4.27 10.11
C ILE A 524 -8.12 -2.82 9.85
N LEU A 525 -7.37 -2.08 9.03
CA LEU A 525 -7.56 -0.64 8.83
C LEU A 525 -8.58 -0.27 7.75
N SER A 526 -8.99 -1.22 6.90
CA SER A 526 -9.98 -0.96 5.85
C SER A 526 -11.34 -0.54 6.44
N ARG A 527 -11.87 0.66 6.21
CA ARG A 527 -13.11 1.17 6.87
C ARG A 527 -13.07 1.04 8.41
N ALA A 528 -11.89 1.15 9.02
CA ALA A 528 -11.73 1.00 10.46
C ALA A 528 -12.51 2.06 11.28
N THR A 529 -12.84 3.20 10.68
CA THR A 529 -13.67 4.25 11.29
C THR A 529 -15.01 3.71 11.77
N ALA A 530 -15.61 2.73 11.08
CA ALA A 530 -16.85 2.07 11.50
C ALA A 530 -16.73 1.39 12.89
N PHE A 531 -15.52 1.06 13.31
CA PHE A 531 -15.22 0.40 14.59
C PHE A 531 -14.47 1.30 15.58
N SER A 532 -14.23 2.56 15.23
CA SER A 532 -13.38 3.46 16.01
C SER A 532 -14.06 3.93 17.29
N LEU A 533 -13.31 3.90 18.38
CA LEU A 533 -13.73 4.38 19.69
C LEU A 533 -13.08 5.73 20.06
N ALA A 534 -12.43 6.40 19.09
CA ALA A 534 -11.67 7.63 19.30
C ALA A 534 -12.54 8.74 19.92
N ALA A 535 -13.80 8.88 19.49
CA ALA A 535 -14.77 9.81 20.06
C ALA A 535 -14.97 9.63 21.58
N SER A 536 -14.89 8.38 22.07
CA SER A 536 -14.99 8.06 23.49
C SER A 536 -13.67 8.22 24.25
N GLY A 537 -12.55 8.41 23.55
CA GLY A 537 -11.20 8.58 24.10
C GLY A 537 -10.29 7.35 23.96
N ASP A 538 -10.79 6.22 23.43
CA ASP A 538 -9.96 5.05 23.14
C ASP A 538 -9.31 5.22 21.74
N LEU A 539 -8.02 5.54 21.74
CA LEU A 539 -7.22 5.84 20.55
C LEU A 539 -6.55 4.59 19.96
N THR A 540 -6.98 3.38 20.31
CA THR A 540 -6.33 2.14 19.88
C THR A 540 -6.19 2.05 18.36
N LEU A 541 -7.29 2.16 17.60
CA LEU A 541 -7.24 2.07 16.14
C LEU A 541 -6.53 3.27 15.48
N ALA A 542 -6.65 4.47 16.04
CA ALA A 542 -5.92 5.64 15.57
C ALA A 542 -4.40 5.45 15.72
N THR A 543 -3.97 4.81 16.82
CA THR A 543 -2.56 4.46 17.05
C THR A 543 -2.09 3.42 16.04
N GLU A 544 -2.91 2.42 15.70
CA GLU A 544 -2.58 1.46 14.64
C GLU A 544 -2.39 2.12 13.27
N CYS A 545 -3.20 3.15 12.94
CA CYS A 545 -2.97 3.95 11.73
C CYS A 545 -1.58 4.62 11.73
N LEU A 546 -1.20 5.23 12.86
CA LEU A 546 0.09 5.91 13.02
C LEU A 546 1.29 4.94 13.02
N GLU A 547 1.13 3.77 13.64
CA GLU A 547 2.13 2.70 13.63
C GLU A 547 2.34 2.17 12.20
N SER A 548 1.25 1.90 11.47
CA SER A 548 1.35 1.43 10.09
C SER A 548 1.98 2.44 9.14
N THR A 549 1.93 3.74 9.47
CA THR A 549 2.53 4.81 8.67
C THR A 549 4.06 4.89 8.82
N GLN A 550 4.65 4.28 9.84
CA GLN A 550 6.10 4.40 10.12
C GLN A 550 6.99 3.87 8.99
N ILE A 551 6.51 2.91 8.20
CA ILE A 551 7.25 2.41 7.03
C ILE A 551 7.47 3.50 5.98
N TYR A 552 6.48 4.38 5.75
CA TYR A 552 6.59 5.45 4.75
C TYR A 552 7.51 6.58 5.22
N VAL A 553 7.49 6.88 6.52
CA VAL A 553 8.44 7.82 7.14
C VAL A 553 9.87 7.27 7.01
N SER A 554 10.06 5.97 7.27
CA SER A 554 11.36 5.32 7.12
C SER A 554 11.80 5.30 5.65
N ASN A 555 10.90 5.01 4.70
CA ASN A 555 11.17 5.04 3.26
C ASN A 555 11.73 6.40 2.82
N SER A 556 10.99 7.49 3.10
CA SER A 556 11.38 8.85 2.74
C SER A 556 12.72 9.31 3.36
N GLN A 557 13.15 8.66 4.45
CA GLN A 557 14.38 9.01 5.16
C GLN A 557 15.57 8.12 4.79
N GLU A 558 15.34 6.84 4.48
CA GLU A 558 16.41 5.83 4.34
C GLU A 558 16.62 5.36 2.91
N THR A 559 15.58 5.28 2.07
CA THR A 559 15.69 4.69 0.72
C THR A 559 16.65 5.47 -0.17
N GLY A 560 16.61 6.80 -0.13
CA GLY A 560 17.61 7.65 -0.79
C GLY A 560 19.05 7.39 -0.33
N ASP A 561 19.29 6.98 0.93
CA ASP A 561 20.62 6.60 1.41
C ASP A 561 21.05 5.22 0.90
N PHE A 562 20.13 4.28 0.69
CA PHE A 562 20.42 3.00 0.03
C PHE A 562 20.77 3.19 -1.45
N VAL A 563 20.09 4.10 -2.15
CA VAL A 563 20.48 4.51 -3.52
C VAL A 563 21.92 5.03 -3.52
N VAL A 564 22.27 5.92 -2.59
CA VAL A 564 23.64 6.44 -2.46
C VAL A 564 24.67 5.33 -2.24
N ARG A 565 24.39 4.37 -1.34
CA ARG A 565 25.28 3.22 -1.12
C ARG A 565 25.44 2.35 -2.36
N ALA A 566 24.38 2.19 -3.16
CA ALA A 566 24.46 1.44 -4.42
C ALA A 566 25.38 2.14 -5.44
N PHE A 567 25.34 3.47 -5.54
CA PHE A 567 26.30 4.22 -6.35
C PHE A 567 27.75 4.06 -5.87
N GLN A 568 27.99 4.12 -4.55
CA GLN A 568 29.32 3.99 -3.96
C GLN A 568 29.92 2.58 -4.14
N SER A 569 29.09 1.56 -4.09
CA SER A 569 29.48 0.15 -4.25
C SER A 569 29.37 -0.37 -5.70
N GLU A 570 29.09 0.53 -6.65
CA GLU A 570 28.88 0.23 -8.08
C GLU A 570 27.80 -0.83 -8.34
N LYS A 571 26.74 -0.87 -7.50
CA LYS A 571 25.57 -1.77 -7.65
C LYS A 571 24.52 -1.18 -8.59
N TYR A 572 24.92 -0.99 -9.84
CA TYR A 572 24.10 -0.30 -10.85
C TYR A 572 22.81 -1.02 -11.22
N SER A 573 22.73 -2.36 -11.11
CA SER A 573 21.48 -3.08 -11.38
C SER A 573 20.40 -2.79 -10.34
N GLN A 574 20.78 -2.51 -9.09
CA GLN A 574 19.85 -2.29 -7.97
C GLN A 574 19.34 -0.85 -7.88
N ILE A 575 20.04 0.13 -8.47
CA ILE A 575 19.64 1.54 -8.37
C ILE A 575 18.22 1.78 -8.93
N PRO A 576 17.85 1.32 -10.14
CA PRO A 576 16.49 1.46 -10.63
C PRO A 576 15.45 0.75 -9.77
N GLU A 577 15.80 -0.39 -9.16
CA GLU A 577 14.91 -1.14 -8.26
C GLU A 577 14.63 -0.36 -6.97
N PHE A 578 15.65 0.23 -6.34
CA PHE A 578 15.47 1.08 -5.16
C PHE A 578 14.63 2.32 -5.46
N ILE A 579 14.82 2.96 -6.62
CA ILE A 579 14.00 4.11 -7.04
C ILE A 579 12.55 3.68 -7.27
N SER A 580 12.32 2.53 -7.92
CA SER A 580 10.97 2.01 -8.12
C SER A 580 10.30 1.64 -6.80
N PHE A 581 11.05 1.09 -5.85
CA PHE A 581 10.54 0.75 -4.53
C PHE A 581 10.19 2.01 -3.72
N GLU A 582 11.06 3.03 -3.77
CA GLU A 582 10.81 4.34 -3.15
C GLU A 582 9.50 4.95 -3.68
N ASP A 583 9.35 4.99 -5.01
CA ASP A 583 8.19 5.55 -5.69
C ASP A 583 6.90 4.77 -5.38
N GLN A 584 6.96 3.43 -5.34
CA GLN A 584 5.80 2.59 -4.99
C GLN A 584 5.32 2.80 -3.56
N LEU A 585 6.22 2.99 -2.60
CA LEU A 585 5.87 3.26 -1.21
C LEU A 585 5.39 4.70 -0.99
N ASP A 586 6.06 5.68 -1.61
CA ASP A 586 5.68 7.09 -1.50
C ASP A 586 4.31 7.37 -2.13
N ASN A 587 3.96 6.62 -3.17
CA ASN A 587 2.67 6.68 -3.87
C ASN A 587 1.79 5.46 -3.53
N SER A 588 1.88 4.90 -2.32
CA SER A 588 1.05 3.74 -1.94
C SER A 588 -0.42 4.12 -1.71
N LEU A 589 -1.33 3.34 -2.31
CA LEU A 589 -2.76 3.44 -2.06
C LEU A 589 -3.11 3.14 -0.59
N GLN A 590 -2.43 2.18 0.04
CA GLN A 590 -2.71 1.80 1.42
C GLN A 590 -2.33 2.92 2.38
N ARG A 591 -1.19 3.57 2.15
CA ARG A 591 -0.75 4.76 2.91
C ARG A 591 -1.85 5.81 2.97
N ASP A 592 -2.33 6.20 1.80
CA ASP A 592 -3.21 7.34 1.66
C ASP A 592 -4.66 6.98 2.06
N THR A 593 -5.05 5.71 1.93
CA THR A 593 -6.31 5.18 2.50
C THR A 593 -6.26 5.24 4.04
N VAL A 594 -5.16 4.81 4.66
CA VAL A 594 -4.97 4.88 6.12
C VAL A 594 -4.94 6.33 6.60
N LYS A 595 -4.37 7.25 5.82
CA LYS A 595 -4.39 8.68 6.13
C LYS A 595 -5.83 9.22 6.23
N ILE A 596 -6.70 8.88 5.29
CA ILE A 596 -8.12 9.25 5.35
C ILE A 596 -8.82 8.61 6.55
N GLU A 597 -8.62 7.31 6.79
CA GLU A 597 -9.20 6.64 7.96
C GLU A 597 -8.73 7.28 9.28
N HIS A 598 -7.44 7.62 9.40
CA HIS A 598 -6.91 8.33 10.55
C HIS A 598 -7.54 9.72 10.72
N LEU A 599 -7.67 10.49 9.63
CA LEU A 599 -8.33 11.80 9.65
C LEU A 599 -9.77 11.68 10.16
N ARG A 600 -10.53 10.72 9.60
CA ARG A 600 -11.91 10.45 9.99
C ARG A 600 -12.01 10.18 11.50
N MET A 601 -11.11 9.37 12.06
CA MET A 601 -11.06 9.11 13.50
C MET A 601 -10.63 10.35 14.31
N ARG A 602 -9.63 11.08 13.82
CA ARG A 602 -9.05 12.25 14.49
C ARG A 602 -10.08 13.36 14.70
N LEU A 603 -10.91 13.65 13.70
CA LEU A 603 -11.99 14.65 13.78
C LEU A 603 -13.06 14.32 14.83
N THR A 604 -13.17 13.07 15.26
CA THR A 604 -14.10 12.66 16.32
C THR A 604 -13.58 12.95 17.73
N HIS A 605 -12.26 13.06 17.88
CA HIS A 605 -11.59 13.16 19.17
C HIS A 605 -10.99 14.55 19.42
N GLU A 606 -10.34 15.12 18.40
CA GLU A 606 -9.72 16.44 18.46
C GLU A 606 -10.75 17.55 18.18
N PRO A 607 -10.62 18.72 18.83
CA PRO A 607 -11.49 19.86 18.55
C PRO A 607 -11.25 20.38 17.14
N ILE A 608 -12.31 20.57 16.36
CA ILE A 608 -12.21 21.12 15.00
C ILE A 608 -11.75 22.58 15.08
N SER A 609 -10.52 22.85 14.63
CA SER A 609 -9.87 24.17 14.60
C SER A 609 -9.29 24.48 13.22
N SER A 610 -8.97 25.76 12.97
CA SER A 610 -8.28 26.19 11.75
C SER A 610 -6.96 25.46 11.55
N ASP A 611 -6.18 25.29 12.61
CA ASP A 611 -4.84 24.69 12.53
C ASP A 611 -4.88 23.25 12.02
N ILE A 612 -5.84 22.44 12.49
CA ILE A 612 -6.00 21.05 12.02
C ILE A 612 -6.48 21.04 10.57
N ILE A 613 -7.45 21.89 10.23
CA ILE A 613 -8.01 21.97 8.88
C ILE A 613 -6.93 22.38 7.87
N ASP A 614 -6.14 23.41 8.18
CA ASP A 614 -5.07 23.93 7.33
C ASP A 614 -3.99 22.88 7.10
N MET A 615 -3.55 22.21 8.16
CA MET A 615 -2.54 21.16 8.09
C MET A 615 -3.02 19.96 7.26
N GLU A 616 -4.23 19.47 7.51
CA GLU A 616 -4.81 18.34 6.78
C GLU A 616 -5.10 18.71 5.32
N LEU A 617 -5.59 19.93 5.05
CA LEU A 617 -5.88 20.39 3.69
C LEU A 617 -4.65 20.31 2.78
N ILE A 618 -3.51 20.82 3.24
CA ILE A 618 -2.26 20.81 2.48
C ILE A 618 -1.86 19.37 2.16
N GLU A 619 -1.89 18.49 3.17
CA GLU A 619 -1.51 17.08 2.98
C GLU A 619 -2.45 16.35 2.02
N LEU A 620 -3.77 16.54 2.14
CA LEU A 620 -4.75 15.93 1.25
C LEU A 620 -4.63 16.43 -0.20
N LYS A 621 -4.34 17.73 -0.41
CA LYS A 621 -4.06 18.27 -1.76
C LYS A 621 -2.85 17.58 -2.39
N PHE A 622 -1.79 17.33 -1.62
CA PHE A 622 -0.63 16.61 -2.14
C PHE A 622 -0.95 15.17 -2.51
N ILE A 623 -1.75 14.48 -1.69
CA ILE A 623 -2.20 13.11 -1.98
C ILE A 623 -3.06 13.09 -3.26
N PHE A 624 -3.96 14.05 -3.42
CA PHE A 624 -4.86 14.13 -4.58
C PHE A 624 -4.12 14.22 -5.93
N ASP A 625 -2.92 14.82 -5.94
CA ASP A 625 -2.10 14.96 -7.15
C ASP A 625 -1.09 13.81 -7.36
N ARG A 626 -1.24 12.68 -6.65
CA ARG A 626 -0.37 11.48 -6.79
C ARG A 626 -0.98 10.35 -7.60
N ILE A 627 -0.12 9.58 -8.27
CA ILE A 627 -0.44 8.19 -8.67
C ILE A 627 -0.60 7.36 -7.39
N HIS A 628 -1.39 6.30 -7.45
CA HIS A 628 -1.55 5.39 -6.31
C HIS A 628 -1.28 3.94 -6.75
N TYR A 629 -0.22 3.33 -6.23
CA TYR A 629 0.09 1.92 -6.41
C TYR A 629 -0.64 1.09 -5.36
N ASP A 630 -1.41 0.09 -5.81
CA ASP A 630 -2.07 -0.85 -4.90
C ASP A 630 -1.16 -2.05 -4.63
N ASN A 631 -0.37 -1.94 -3.55
CA ASN A 631 0.57 -2.98 -3.12
C ASN A 631 -0.06 -3.98 -2.13
N ARG A 632 -1.37 -3.89 -1.89
CA ARG A 632 -2.04 -4.73 -0.87
C ARG A 632 -2.03 -6.18 -1.31
N ASP A 633 -1.62 -7.06 -0.40
CA ASP A 633 -1.58 -8.49 -0.67
C ASP A 633 -2.91 -9.14 -0.32
N PHE A 634 -3.75 -9.32 -1.34
CA PHE A 634 -4.99 -10.09 -1.23
C PHE A 634 -4.78 -11.59 -1.49
N ALA A 635 -3.65 -11.97 -2.10
CA ALA A 635 -3.34 -13.35 -2.49
C ALA A 635 -2.87 -14.21 -1.31
N ILE A 636 -2.35 -13.59 -0.25
CA ILE A 636 -1.94 -14.27 0.99
C ILE A 636 -3.10 -14.94 1.74
N LEU A 637 -4.35 -14.52 1.47
CA LEU A 637 -5.53 -15.16 2.08
C LEU A 637 -5.65 -16.60 1.56
N PRO A 638 -5.77 -17.62 2.43
CA PRO A 638 -5.86 -19.02 2.02
C PRO A 638 -7.20 -19.31 1.32
N ASN A 639 -7.23 -19.03 0.01
CA ASN A 639 -8.42 -19.17 -0.81
C ASN A 639 -8.55 -20.61 -1.31
N TYR A 640 -9.40 -21.37 -0.64
CA TYR A 640 -9.83 -22.69 -1.08
C TYR A 640 -11.26 -22.67 -1.62
N GLN A 641 -11.79 -21.51 -2.04
CA GLN A 641 -13.10 -21.47 -2.68
C GLN A 641 -13.08 -22.19 -4.04
N PRO A 642 -14.23 -22.73 -4.49
CA PRO A 642 -14.36 -23.26 -5.84
C PRO A 642 -13.96 -22.23 -6.89
N LYS A 643 -13.31 -22.64 -7.99
CA LYS A 643 -12.88 -21.73 -9.08
C LYS A 643 -14.02 -20.88 -9.63
N ILE A 644 -15.23 -21.43 -9.69
CA ILE A 644 -16.44 -20.76 -10.20
C ILE A 644 -17.06 -19.78 -9.20
N SER A 645 -16.64 -19.82 -7.94
CA SER A 645 -17.13 -18.95 -6.88
C SER A 645 -16.25 -17.70 -6.72
N ARG A 646 -16.81 -16.67 -6.10
CA ARG A 646 -16.00 -15.54 -5.62
C ARG A 646 -14.96 -16.03 -4.62
N ASP A 647 -13.75 -15.49 -4.71
CA ASP A 647 -12.67 -15.84 -3.80
C ASP A 647 -12.96 -15.45 -2.35
N LEU A 648 -12.18 -15.98 -1.42
CA LEU A 648 -12.34 -15.69 0.01
C LEU A 648 -12.24 -14.19 0.33
N ASN A 649 -11.38 -13.43 -0.36
CA ASN A 649 -11.24 -11.99 -0.15
C ASN A 649 -12.55 -11.27 -0.49
N GLN A 650 -13.08 -11.48 -1.70
CA GLN A 650 -14.32 -10.91 -2.22
C GLN A 650 -15.52 -11.29 -1.36
N GLN A 651 -15.59 -12.54 -0.89
CA GLN A 651 -16.64 -12.97 0.02
C GLN A 651 -16.52 -12.25 1.37
N THR A 652 -15.32 -11.96 1.86
CA THR A 652 -15.11 -11.39 3.19
C THR A 652 -14.84 -9.88 3.19
N LEU A 653 -15.10 -9.18 2.08
CA LEU A 653 -15.11 -7.71 2.07
C LEU A 653 -16.22 -7.16 2.97
N LEU A 654 -15.88 -6.17 3.78
CA LEU A 654 -16.88 -5.39 4.51
C LEU A 654 -17.84 -4.76 3.52
N PHE A 655 -19.14 -4.95 3.77
CA PHE A 655 -20.23 -4.44 2.94
C PHE A 655 -20.19 -4.88 1.46
N GLY A 656 -19.36 -5.88 1.12
CA GLY A 656 -19.17 -6.33 -0.26
C GLY A 656 -18.52 -5.28 -1.18
N LYS A 657 -17.83 -4.28 -0.62
CA LYS A 657 -17.25 -3.16 -1.37
C LYS A 657 -15.74 -3.02 -1.09
N PRO A 658 -14.88 -2.95 -2.11
CA PRO A 658 -13.45 -2.73 -1.91
C PRO A 658 -13.15 -1.25 -1.65
N GLU A 659 -12.12 -0.97 -0.84
CA GLU A 659 -11.56 0.39 -0.68
C GLU A 659 -10.41 0.57 -1.68
N GLY A 660 -10.76 0.56 -2.97
CA GLY A 660 -9.82 0.86 -4.04
C GLY A 660 -9.56 2.35 -4.19
N HIS A 661 -8.77 2.69 -5.21
CA HIS A 661 -8.49 4.09 -5.59
C HIS A 661 -9.75 4.96 -5.69
N GLY A 662 -10.87 4.43 -6.20
CA GLY A 662 -12.12 5.17 -6.30
C GLY A 662 -12.74 5.59 -4.97
N TRP A 663 -12.57 4.78 -3.92
CA TRP A 663 -13.01 5.15 -2.57
C TRP A 663 -12.15 6.30 -2.04
N LEU A 664 -10.82 6.18 -2.15
CA LEU A 664 -9.87 7.20 -1.72
C LEU A 664 -10.11 8.53 -2.43
N GLN A 665 -10.22 8.52 -3.76
CA GLN A 665 -10.47 9.73 -4.56
C GLN A 665 -11.77 10.42 -4.16
N THR A 666 -12.83 9.66 -3.89
CA THR A 666 -14.10 10.26 -3.49
C THR A 666 -14.01 10.94 -2.13
N PHE A 667 -13.39 10.30 -1.14
CA PHE A 667 -13.23 10.89 0.19
C PHE A 667 -12.21 12.05 0.19
N LEU A 668 -11.15 11.99 -0.62
CA LEU A 668 -10.26 13.13 -0.86
C LEU A 668 -11.05 14.33 -1.39
N LYS A 669 -11.90 14.14 -2.42
CA LYS A 669 -12.72 15.22 -2.98
C LYS A 669 -13.63 15.85 -1.93
N VAL A 670 -14.30 15.02 -1.12
CA VAL A 670 -15.18 15.49 -0.03
C VAL A 670 -14.40 16.31 1.00
N TYR A 671 -13.31 15.76 1.54
CA TYR A 671 -12.56 16.41 2.62
C TYR A 671 -11.78 17.63 2.14
N ILE A 672 -11.13 17.58 0.98
CA ILE A 672 -10.43 18.73 0.40
C ILE A 672 -11.41 19.87 0.19
N ARG A 673 -12.59 19.59 -0.36
CA ARG A 673 -13.58 20.64 -0.61
C ARG A 673 -14.07 21.29 0.69
N ALA A 674 -14.42 20.49 1.69
CA ALA A 674 -14.86 21.01 2.98
C ALA A 674 -13.77 21.80 3.71
N PHE A 675 -12.53 21.29 3.69
CA PHE A 675 -11.40 21.99 4.31
C PHE A 675 -11.01 23.25 3.56
N GLN A 676 -11.08 23.27 2.23
CA GLN A 676 -10.86 24.48 1.44
C GLN A 676 -11.82 25.58 1.85
N GLN A 677 -13.11 25.29 2.02
CA GLN A 677 -14.11 26.29 2.41
C GLN A 677 -13.90 26.80 3.85
N ALA A 678 -13.54 25.89 4.76
CA ALA A 678 -13.26 26.21 6.15
C ALA A 678 -11.92 26.95 6.37
N SER A 679 -10.93 26.73 5.51
CA SER A 679 -9.58 27.32 5.58
C SER A 679 -9.48 28.72 4.99
N ASP A 680 -8.61 29.56 5.55
CA ASP A 680 -8.19 30.85 4.99
C ASP A 680 -7.01 30.74 4.02
N LEU A 681 -6.39 29.57 3.91
CA LEU A 681 -5.28 29.30 2.98
C LEU A 681 -5.83 29.14 1.56
N ASP A 682 -5.74 30.19 0.75
CA ASP A 682 -5.83 30.05 -0.69
C ASP A 682 -4.48 29.65 -1.30
N ASP A 683 -4.43 29.39 -2.60
CA ASP A 683 -3.20 28.93 -3.26
C ASP A 683 -2.05 29.96 -3.14
N THR A 684 -2.36 31.26 -3.05
CA THR A 684 -1.36 32.33 -2.89
C THR A 684 -0.76 32.32 -1.47
N VAL A 685 -1.59 32.09 -0.46
CA VAL A 685 -1.14 32.01 0.94
C VAL A 685 -0.37 30.71 1.17
N GLU A 686 -0.89 29.59 0.65
CA GLU A 686 -0.24 28.27 0.72
C GLU A 686 1.17 28.33 0.14
N GLU A 687 1.35 28.88 -1.07
CA GLU A 687 2.66 28.99 -1.73
C GLU A 687 3.70 29.71 -0.86
N LYS A 688 3.28 30.74 -0.11
CA LYS A 688 4.18 31.54 0.70
C LYS A 688 4.43 30.99 2.11
N LEU A 689 3.50 30.20 2.64
CA LEU A 689 3.61 29.62 3.99
C LEU A 689 4.04 28.15 4.00
N LEU A 690 4.10 27.49 2.84
CA LEU A 690 4.52 26.11 2.73
C LEU A 690 5.94 25.91 3.26
N ILE A 691 6.09 24.92 4.16
CA ILE A 691 7.38 24.52 4.71
C ILE A 691 7.85 23.27 3.95
N GLY A 692 9.04 23.36 3.36
CA GLY A 692 9.61 22.27 2.57
C GLY A 692 9.27 22.39 1.08
N ASP A 693 9.83 21.48 0.30
CA ASP A 693 9.58 21.41 -1.13
C ASP A 693 8.20 20.81 -1.41
N ARG A 694 7.53 21.31 -2.43
CA ARG A 694 6.28 20.70 -2.91
C ARG A 694 6.60 19.30 -3.45
N PRO A 695 5.87 18.26 -3.03
CA PRO A 695 6.04 16.94 -3.61
C PRO A 695 5.85 16.98 -5.12
N LYS A 696 6.57 16.11 -5.85
CA LYS A 696 6.38 15.97 -7.29
C LYS A 696 4.95 15.51 -7.55
N GLN A 697 4.25 16.22 -8.43
CA GLN A 697 2.95 15.77 -8.94
C GLN A 697 3.20 14.62 -9.90
N THR A 698 2.71 13.43 -9.55
CA THR A 698 2.91 12.21 -10.33
C THR A 698 1.68 11.85 -11.13
N ALA A 699 0.48 12.23 -10.69
CA ALA A 699 -0.77 11.90 -11.37
C ALA A 699 -0.86 12.53 -12.77
N ASP A 700 -1.37 11.75 -13.72
CA ASP A 700 -1.74 12.24 -15.05
C ASP A 700 -3.18 12.77 -14.99
N PHE A 701 -3.32 14.09 -14.86
CA PHE A 701 -4.60 14.78 -14.88
C PHE A 701 -4.57 15.94 -15.86
N ASP A 702 -5.74 16.31 -16.37
CA ASP A 702 -5.87 17.44 -17.28
C ASP A 702 -5.46 18.73 -16.56
N ARG A 703 -4.26 19.22 -16.89
CA ARG A 703 -3.67 20.43 -16.31
C ARG A 703 -4.42 21.71 -16.70
N ASN A 704 -5.36 21.62 -17.66
CA ASN A 704 -6.23 22.74 -18.01
C ASN A 704 -7.39 22.93 -17.04
N LEU A 705 -7.72 21.91 -16.24
CA LEU A 705 -8.78 21.98 -15.25
C LEU A 705 -8.25 22.57 -13.95
N SER A 706 -9.00 23.52 -13.39
CA SER A 706 -8.69 24.03 -12.06
C SER A 706 -8.85 22.93 -11.01
N LEU A 707 -8.19 23.08 -9.85
CA LEU A 707 -8.39 22.15 -8.73
C LEU A 707 -9.88 22.03 -8.37
N ARG A 708 -10.60 23.15 -8.40
CA ARG A 708 -12.04 23.20 -8.21
C ARG A 708 -12.78 22.30 -9.20
N ASP A 709 -12.51 22.42 -10.50
CA ASP A 709 -13.20 21.64 -11.52
C ASP A 709 -12.90 20.13 -11.36
N ARG A 710 -11.65 19.78 -11.04
CA ARG A 710 -11.25 18.38 -10.74
C ARG A 710 -11.99 17.81 -9.52
N LEU A 711 -12.20 18.61 -8.48
CA LEU A 711 -12.95 18.18 -7.29
C LEU A 711 -14.45 17.97 -7.57
N LEU A 712 -15.00 18.68 -8.55
CA LEU A 712 -16.41 18.56 -8.96
C LEU A 712 -16.68 17.39 -9.92
N GLN A 713 -15.63 16.85 -10.57
CA GLN A 713 -15.77 15.72 -11.49
C GLN A 713 -16.26 14.46 -10.78
N GLN A 714 -17.24 13.80 -11.39
CA GLN A 714 -17.76 12.52 -10.93
C GLN A 714 -17.45 11.41 -11.93
N ASN A 715 -16.80 10.36 -11.44
CA ASN A 715 -16.52 9.16 -12.22
C ASN A 715 -17.40 8.02 -11.67
N PRO A 716 -18.31 7.43 -12.48
CA PRO A 716 -19.16 6.34 -12.04
C PRO A 716 -18.40 5.13 -11.48
N SER A 717 -17.19 4.89 -12.01
CA SER A 717 -16.28 3.84 -11.51
C SER A 717 -15.77 4.11 -10.09
N GLU A 718 -15.58 5.38 -9.70
CA GLU A 718 -15.18 5.74 -8.34
C GLU A 718 -16.31 5.46 -7.34
N LEU A 719 -17.54 5.85 -7.72
CA LEU A 719 -18.74 5.67 -6.90
C LEU A 719 -19.10 4.19 -6.69
N ALA A 720 -18.70 3.29 -7.59
CA ALA A 720 -18.95 1.86 -7.48
C ALA A 720 -18.33 1.22 -6.23
N ASN A 721 -17.25 1.82 -5.69
CA ASN A 721 -16.57 1.35 -4.48
C ASN A 721 -17.25 1.78 -3.18
N LEU A 722 -18.25 2.67 -3.26
CA LEU A 722 -18.98 3.14 -2.10
C LEU A 722 -20.13 2.19 -1.76
N THR A 723 -20.40 2.08 -0.46
CA THR A 723 -21.69 1.60 0.06
C THR A 723 -22.80 2.60 -0.27
N SER A 724 -24.06 2.17 -0.18
CA SER A 724 -25.21 3.07 -0.38
C SER A 724 -25.22 4.25 0.59
N ASP A 725 -24.79 4.02 1.83
CA ASP A 725 -24.77 5.05 2.88
C ASP A 725 -23.59 6.02 2.69
N GLU A 726 -22.41 5.53 2.27
CA GLU A 726 -21.28 6.37 1.86
C GLU A 726 -21.65 7.24 0.64
N ALA A 727 -22.34 6.68 -0.36
CA ALA A 727 -22.76 7.44 -1.54
C ALA A 727 -23.71 8.60 -1.16
N LYS A 728 -24.66 8.38 -0.24
CA LYS A 728 -25.54 9.43 0.29
C LYS A 728 -24.77 10.48 1.09
N LEU A 729 -23.76 10.07 1.87
CA LEU A 729 -22.88 11.01 2.57
C LEU A 729 -22.12 11.92 1.59
N VAL A 730 -21.57 11.34 0.52
CA VAL A 730 -20.85 12.09 -0.52
C VAL A 730 -21.79 13.09 -1.20
N GLU A 731 -23.01 12.67 -1.53
CA GLU A 731 -24.02 13.57 -2.10
C GLU A 731 -24.39 14.69 -1.13
N TYR A 732 -24.52 14.38 0.16
CA TYR A 732 -24.83 15.35 1.22
C TYR A 732 -23.72 16.38 1.37
N ALA A 733 -22.48 15.92 1.48
CA ALA A 733 -21.31 16.78 1.61
C ALA A 733 -21.14 17.67 0.38
N ARG A 734 -21.39 17.15 -0.82
CA ARG A 734 -21.36 17.94 -2.06
C ARG A 734 -22.45 19.01 -2.06
N ALA A 735 -23.69 18.65 -1.77
CA ALA A 735 -24.82 19.60 -1.76
C ALA A 735 -24.64 20.69 -0.69
N LEU A 736 -24.09 20.31 0.48
CA LEU A 736 -23.73 21.25 1.53
C LEU A 736 -22.65 22.23 1.08
N ALA A 737 -21.56 21.71 0.51
CA ALA A 737 -20.46 22.53 -0.01
C ALA A 737 -20.91 23.45 -1.16
N ASP A 738 -21.73 22.96 -2.10
CA ASP A 738 -22.31 23.74 -3.20
C ASP A 738 -23.15 24.91 -2.69
N TRP A 739 -24.00 24.65 -1.69
CA TRP A 739 -24.86 25.67 -1.09
C TRP A 739 -24.06 26.73 -0.33
N LEU A 740 -23.02 26.33 0.41
CA LEU A 740 -22.27 27.24 1.27
C LEU A 740 -21.21 28.06 0.54
N GLU A 741 -20.79 27.60 -0.62
CA GLU A 741 -19.65 28.16 -1.34
C GLU A 741 -19.71 29.67 -1.60
N PRO A 742 -20.84 30.25 -2.07
CA PRO A 742 -20.90 31.69 -2.33
C PRO A 742 -20.63 32.52 -1.07
N TYR A 743 -21.07 32.03 0.09
CA TYR A 743 -20.86 32.70 1.37
C TYR A 743 -19.42 32.54 1.86
N HIS A 744 -18.78 31.39 1.62
CA HIS A 744 -17.35 31.21 1.90
C HIS A 744 -16.48 32.13 1.04
N ASN A 745 -16.74 32.16 -0.27
CA ASN A 745 -16.02 33.01 -1.22
C ASN A 745 -16.16 34.49 -0.82
N TYR A 746 -17.39 34.92 -0.46
CA TYR A 746 -17.63 36.27 0.02
C TYR A 746 -16.97 36.55 1.38
N ALA A 747 -17.01 35.63 2.34
CA ALA A 747 -16.52 35.85 3.71
C ALA A 747 -15.00 35.67 3.86
N ARG A 748 -14.32 35.07 2.88
CA ARG A 748 -12.87 34.84 2.93
C ARG A 748 -12.10 36.17 3.05
N PRO A 749 -11.10 36.25 3.95
CA PRO A 749 -10.20 37.41 4.02
C PRO A 749 -9.27 37.45 2.79
N PRO A 750 -8.86 38.64 2.31
CA PRO A 750 -7.86 38.75 1.25
C PRO A 750 -6.52 38.12 1.65
N PRO A 751 -5.75 37.53 0.72
CA PRO A 751 -4.46 36.89 1.01
C PRO A 751 -3.47 37.78 1.75
N SER A 752 -3.45 39.08 1.42
CA SER A 752 -2.59 40.07 2.08
C SER A 752 -2.83 40.18 3.58
N VAL A 753 -4.09 40.04 4.02
CA VAL A 753 -4.48 40.11 5.43
C VAL A 753 -4.05 38.82 6.15
N VAL A 754 -4.26 37.67 5.52
CA VAL A 754 -3.86 36.36 6.08
C VAL A 754 -2.34 36.29 6.25
N LEU A 755 -1.57 36.71 5.24
CA LEU A 755 -0.11 36.75 5.29
C LEU A 755 0.42 37.72 6.36
N ALA A 756 -0.21 38.88 6.52
CA ALA A 756 0.17 39.84 7.55
C ALA A 756 -0.06 39.29 8.97
N GLU A 757 -1.18 38.59 9.20
CA GLU A 757 -1.46 37.94 10.48
C GLU A 757 -0.51 36.76 10.73
N ALA A 758 -0.24 35.92 9.72
CA ALA A 758 0.73 34.83 9.82
C ALA A 758 2.15 35.32 10.15
N ALA A 759 2.58 36.40 9.51
CA ALA A 759 3.87 37.03 9.80
C ALA A 759 3.93 37.56 11.24
N LYS A 760 2.87 38.24 11.71
CA LYS A 760 2.76 38.74 13.08
C LYS A 760 2.76 37.61 14.11
N GLN A 761 2.02 36.52 13.87
CA GLN A 761 2.00 35.35 14.76
C GLN A 761 3.37 34.67 14.83
N THR A 762 4.06 34.56 13.70
CA THR A 762 5.41 33.98 13.65
C THR A 762 6.41 34.85 14.39
N GLU A 763 6.35 36.17 14.23
CA GLU A 763 7.20 37.10 14.98
C GLU A 763 6.93 37.04 16.49
N LEU A 764 5.68 36.92 16.90
CA LEU A 764 5.31 36.72 18.30
C LEU A 764 5.86 35.42 18.89
N LYS A 765 5.83 34.33 18.13
CA LYS A 765 6.30 33.00 18.59
C LYS A 765 7.82 32.87 18.59
N THR A 766 8.46 33.35 17.53
CA THR A 766 9.90 33.12 17.28
C THR A 766 10.78 34.31 17.64
N GLY A 767 10.21 35.52 17.74
CA GLY A 767 10.96 36.77 17.89
C GLY A 767 11.60 37.27 16.59
N HIS A 768 11.35 36.60 15.46
CA HIS A 768 11.90 36.94 14.15
C HIS A 768 10.78 37.12 13.11
N PRO A 769 10.90 38.09 12.19
CA PRO A 769 9.93 38.25 11.12
C PRO A 769 10.00 37.04 10.18
N LEU A 770 8.85 36.67 9.62
CA LEU A 770 8.78 35.58 8.67
C LEU A 770 9.50 35.97 7.36
N LYS A 771 10.49 35.17 6.96
CA LYS A 771 11.44 35.49 5.89
C LYS A 771 10.83 35.18 4.51
N GLY A 772 11.10 36.02 3.51
CA GLY A 772 10.66 35.79 2.12
C GLY A 772 9.23 36.23 1.79
N ILE A 773 8.47 36.79 2.75
CA ILE A 773 7.14 37.35 2.50
C ILE A 773 7.20 38.88 2.56
N GLU A 774 7.00 39.53 1.43
CA GLU A 774 6.69 40.96 1.41
C GLU A 774 5.31 41.17 2.02
N ILE A 775 5.27 41.77 3.21
CA ILE A 775 4.02 42.15 3.88
C ILE A 775 3.52 43.42 3.18
N PRO A 776 2.37 43.40 2.49
CA PRO A 776 1.83 44.62 1.91
C PRO A 776 1.57 45.63 3.03
N THR A 777 1.91 46.91 2.83
CA THR A 777 1.59 47.98 3.79
C THR A 777 0.07 48.11 3.92
N ILE A 778 -0.52 47.45 4.90
CA ILE A 778 -1.94 47.61 5.23
C ILE A 778 -2.08 48.94 5.97
N ASN A 779 -2.37 50.02 5.23
CA ASN A 779 -2.85 51.28 5.80
C ASN A 779 -4.28 51.09 6.32
N ALA A 780 -4.44 50.36 7.43
CA ALA A 780 -5.72 50.28 8.12
C ALA A 780 -5.50 50.32 9.64
N THR A 781 -5.53 51.54 10.17
CA THR A 781 -5.90 51.79 11.56
C THR A 781 -7.29 51.21 11.83
N ASN A 782 -7.39 50.11 12.58
CA ASN A 782 -8.64 49.61 13.18
C ASN A 782 -9.90 49.55 12.29
N GLY A 783 -9.79 49.20 11.00
CA GLY A 783 -10.94 49.18 10.09
C GLY A 783 -10.78 48.16 8.98
N HIS A 784 -11.65 47.15 8.96
CA HIS A 784 -11.79 46.23 7.84
C HIS A 784 -12.03 47.03 6.54
N PRO A 785 -11.35 46.72 5.43
CA PRO A 785 -11.67 47.36 4.15
C PRO A 785 -13.14 47.11 3.82
N LYS A 786 -13.90 48.17 3.49
CA LYS A 786 -15.26 48.01 2.95
C LYS A 786 -15.15 47.14 1.70
N LYS A 787 -15.82 45.99 1.69
CA LYS A 787 -16.01 45.21 0.45
C LYS A 787 -16.99 45.98 -0.42
N ASP A 788 -16.57 46.33 -1.63
CA ASP A 788 -17.41 46.99 -2.63
C ASP A 788 -18.49 46.04 -3.21
N GLU A 789 -18.34 44.73 -2.97
CA GLU A 789 -19.29 43.69 -3.35
C GLU A 789 -20.45 43.56 -2.36
N GLU A 790 -21.68 43.53 -2.88
CA GLU A 790 -22.86 43.22 -2.09
C GLU A 790 -22.83 41.78 -1.56
N PRO A 791 -23.31 41.54 -0.32
CA PRO A 791 -23.36 40.18 0.21
C PRO A 791 -24.26 39.30 -0.65
N PRO A 792 -23.91 38.02 -0.86
CA PRO A 792 -24.73 37.10 -1.64
C PRO A 792 -26.12 36.92 -1.03
N THR A 793 -27.14 36.83 -1.88
CA THR A 793 -28.51 36.58 -1.44
C THR A 793 -28.60 35.25 -0.71
N ILE A 794 -29.15 35.27 0.50
CA ILE A 794 -29.29 34.07 1.32
C ILE A 794 -30.39 33.18 0.74
N GLN A 795 -30.00 32.00 0.29
CA GLN A 795 -30.88 30.96 -0.22
C GLN A 795 -31.15 29.90 0.86
N GLU A 796 -32.35 29.32 0.82
CA GLU A 796 -32.69 28.17 1.65
C GLU A 796 -31.76 26.98 1.33
N PRO A 797 -31.40 26.15 2.33
CA PRO A 797 -30.62 24.95 2.10
C PRO A 797 -31.35 23.98 1.15
N PRO A 798 -30.62 23.23 0.31
CA PRO A 798 -31.21 22.20 -0.54
C PRO A 798 -32.04 21.19 0.26
N GLU A 799 -33.16 20.72 -0.32
CA GLU A 799 -34.08 19.78 0.34
C GLU A 799 -33.36 18.51 0.84
N PHE A 800 -32.39 18.01 0.06
CA PHE A 800 -31.58 16.87 0.46
C PHE A 800 -30.74 17.14 1.72
N VAL A 801 -30.19 18.35 1.87
CA VAL A 801 -29.41 18.75 3.06
C VAL A 801 -30.32 18.87 4.29
N LEU A 802 -31.53 19.39 4.13
CA LEU A 802 -32.54 19.48 5.19
C LEU A 802 -32.97 18.10 5.70
N ASN A 803 -33.25 17.17 4.78
CA ASN A 803 -33.87 15.89 5.08
C ASN A 803 -32.87 14.74 5.32
N TYR A 804 -31.56 14.98 5.17
CA TYR A 804 -30.55 13.94 5.28
C TYR A 804 -30.62 13.16 6.59
N PHE A 805 -30.65 13.86 7.73
CA PHE A 805 -30.67 13.22 9.06
C PHE A 805 -31.99 12.49 9.36
N ASP A 806 -33.11 12.92 8.77
CA ASP A 806 -34.37 12.18 8.84
C ASP A 806 -34.31 10.89 8.01
N GLY A 807 -33.68 10.93 6.83
CA GLY A 807 -33.41 9.75 6.02
C GLY A 807 -32.48 8.74 6.72
N VAL A 808 -31.44 9.22 7.41
CA VAL A 808 -30.56 8.39 8.25
C VAL A 808 -31.33 7.77 9.41
N ARG A 809 -32.20 8.53 10.09
CA ARG A 809 -33.03 8.01 11.19
C ARG A 809 -33.92 6.87 10.69
N ALA A 810 -34.62 7.06 9.57
CA ALA A 810 -35.43 6.01 8.94
C ALA A 810 -34.59 4.76 8.61
N ARG A 811 -33.40 4.95 8.04
CA ARG A 811 -32.48 3.84 7.71
C ARG A 811 -32.06 3.03 8.94
N ILE A 812 -31.80 3.69 10.06
CA ILE A 812 -31.44 3.01 11.33
C ILE A 812 -32.64 2.33 11.96
N ASP A 813 -33.82 2.94 11.87
CA ASP A 813 -35.07 2.34 12.35
C ASP A 813 -35.41 1.05 11.59
N ASP A 814 -35.14 0.99 10.28
CA ASP A 814 -35.27 -0.24 9.49
C ASP A 814 -34.26 -1.32 9.91
N SER A 815 -33.07 -0.90 10.32
CA SER A 815 -31.96 -1.80 10.70
C SER A 815 -32.01 -2.34 12.13
N LYS A 816 -32.67 -1.65 13.07
CA LYS A 816 -32.55 -1.91 14.53
C LYS A 816 -32.81 -3.35 15.01
N SER A 817 -33.59 -4.14 14.26
CA SER A 817 -34.01 -5.49 14.66
C SER A 817 -33.23 -6.60 13.93
N ASN A 818 -33.04 -6.46 12.62
CA ASN A 818 -32.62 -7.54 11.72
C ASN A 818 -31.26 -7.31 11.04
N SER A 819 -30.63 -6.14 11.19
CA SER A 819 -29.34 -5.89 10.54
C SER A 819 -28.17 -6.48 11.33
N SER A 820 -27.07 -6.73 10.64
CA SER A 820 -25.81 -7.08 11.29
C SER A 820 -25.32 -5.93 12.19
N PRO A 821 -24.60 -6.21 13.30
CA PRO A 821 -23.99 -5.16 14.13
C PRO A 821 -23.05 -4.24 13.33
N THR A 822 -22.33 -4.82 12.37
CA THR A 822 -21.39 -4.11 11.49
C THR A 822 -22.08 -3.08 10.59
N GLU A 823 -23.25 -3.43 10.04
CA GLU A 823 -24.07 -2.51 9.25
C GLU A 823 -24.61 -1.36 10.10
N LEU A 824 -25.09 -1.64 11.31
CA LEU A 824 -25.60 -0.61 12.22
C LEU A 824 -24.50 0.39 12.62
N LEU A 825 -23.31 -0.11 12.93
CA LEU A 825 -22.12 0.70 13.20
C LEU A 825 -21.73 1.57 12.00
N HIS A 826 -21.75 1.01 10.79
CA HIS A 826 -21.45 1.75 9.56
C HIS A 826 -22.41 2.92 9.36
N VAL A 827 -23.72 2.69 9.41
CA VAL A 827 -24.70 3.77 9.21
C VAL A 827 -24.55 4.85 10.29
N ALA A 828 -24.32 4.46 11.56
CA ALA A 828 -24.15 5.40 12.65
C ALA A 828 -22.87 6.26 12.50
N THR A 829 -21.76 5.66 12.08
CA THR A 829 -20.50 6.39 11.89
C THR A 829 -20.54 7.29 10.66
N VAL A 830 -21.20 6.89 9.58
CA VAL A 830 -21.49 7.75 8.41
C VAL A 830 -22.35 8.96 8.81
N ALA A 831 -23.35 8.76 9.67
CA ALA A 831 -24.17 9.86 10.20
C ALA A 831 -23.37 10.83 11.06
N GLN A 832 -22.50 10.31 11.92
CA GLN A 832 -21.57 11.11 12.73
C GLN A 832 -20.64 11.94 11.83
N GLU A 833 -20.11 11.33 10.77
CA GLU A 833 -19.22 11.98 9.82
C GLU A 833 -19.91 13.11 9.05
N ALA A 834 -21.18 12.92 8.62
CA ALA A 834 -21.98 13.99 8.02
C ALA A 834 -22.08 15.21 8.94
N PHE A 835 -22.29 14.99 10.25
CA PHE A 835 -22.35 16.07 11.23
C PHE A 835 -20.99 16.75 11.43
N LEU A 836 -19.90 15.99 11.45
CA LEU A 836 -18.55 16.57 11.55
C LEU A 836 -18.20 17.41 10.32
N LEU A 837 -18.54 16.96 9.10
CA LEU A 837 -18.38 17.75 7.88
C LEU A 837 -19.20 19.04 7.93
N PHE A 838 -20.44 18.99 8.45
CA PHE A 838 -21.23 20.20 8.69
C PHE A 838 -20.57 21.16 9.68
N LEU A 839 -19.93 20.66 10.74
CA LEU A 839 -19.22 21.49 11.70
C LEU A 839 -17.95 22.14 11.10
N VAL A 840 -17.25 21.41 10.23
CA VAL A 840 -16.11 21.92 9.46
C VAL A 840 -16.56 23.04 8.53
N GLU A 841 -17.55 22.78 7.68
CA GLU A 841 -18.07 23.75 6.71
C GLU A 841 -18.62 25.02 7.40
N THR A 842 -19.26 24.86 8.55
CA THR A 842 -19.81 26.02 9.28
C THR A 842 -18.80 26.72 10.21
N LEU A 843 -17.55 26.26 10.30
CA LEU A 843 -16.56 26.76 11.26
C LEU A 843 -16.31 28.26 11.11
N ARG A 844 -16.12 28.74 9.87
CA ARG A 844 -15.88 30.15 9.53
C ARG A 844 -16.95 31.09 10.10
N PHE A 845 -18.19 30.61 10.17
CA PHE A 845 -19.35 31.39 10.57
C PHE A 845 -19.62 31.32 12.08
N LYS A 846 -18.80 30.62 12.87
CA LYS A 846 -18.89 30.64 14.34
C LYS A 846 -18.47 31.99 14.94
N SER A 847 -17.60 32.74 14.27
CA SER A 847 -17.11 34.03 14.77
C SER A 847 -18.18 35.12 14.62
N PRO A 848 -18.68 35.72 15.72
CA PRO A 848 -19.70 36.77 15.63
C PRO A 848 -19.24 37.99 14.82
N SER A 849 -17.93 38.27 14.84
CA SER A 849 -17.31 39.34 14.06
C SER A 849 -17.45 39.07 12.56
N VAL A 850 -17.12 37.86 12.09
CA VAL A 850 -17.23 37.48 10.68
C VAL A 850 -18.67 37.56 10.21
N VAL A 851 -19.62 37.07 11.01
CA VAL A 851 -21.06 37.09 10.69
C VAL A 851 -21.60 38.51 10.58
N LYS A 852 -21.26 39.37 11.55
CA LYS A 852 -21.74 40.76 11.60
C LYS A 852 -21.14 41.61 10.47
N ILE A 853 -19.85 41.44 10.18
CA ILE A 853 -19.15 42.19 9.12
C ILE A 853 -19.72 41.84 7.74
N ASN A 854 -19.98 40.55 7.50
CA ASN A 854 -20.45 40.06 6.20
C ASN A 854 -21.99 39.98 6.08
N LYS A 855 -22.75 40.45 7.10
CA LYS A 855 -24.23 40.44 7.14
C LYS A 855 -24.87 39.05 6.97
N LEU A 856 -24.28 38.00 7.54
CA LEU A 856 -24.71 36.60 7.38
C LEU A 856 -25.59 36.06 8.53
N SER A 857 -26.21 36.92 9.34
CA SER A 857 -26.94 36.49 10.55
C SER A 857 -28.12 35.54 10.27
N SER A 858 -28.88 35.75 9.19
CA SER A 858 -29.99 34.87 8.80
C SER A 858 -29.51 33.52 8.29
N LEU A 859 -28.34 33.46 7.64
CA LEU A 859 -27.71 32.19 7.26
C LEU A 859 -27.28 31.40 8.50
N VAL A 860 -26.74 32.05 9.53
CA VAL A 860 -26.39 31.37 10.79
C VAL A 860 -27.63 30.82 11.52
N ALA A 861 -28.79 31.48 11.38
CA ALA A 861 -30.03 30.97 11.95
C ALA A 861 -30.44 29.61 11.34
N THR A 862 -30.26 29.41 10.02
CA THR A 862 -30.55 28.11 9.38
C THR A 862 -29.57 27.02 9.85
N PHE A 863 -28.30 27.36 10.11
CA PHE A 863 -27.33 26.42 10.68
C PHE A 863 -27.75 25.91 12.07
N ASN A 864 -28.34 26.78 12.89
CA ASN A 864 -28.81 26.38 14.22
C ASN A 864 -29.96 25.36 14.13
N CYS A 865 -30.88 25.53 13.17
CA CYS A 865 -31.95 24.57 12.91
C CYS A 865 -31.40 23.21 12.43
N LEU A 866 -30.50 23.22 11.42
CA LEU A 866 -29.85 22.02 10.90
C LEU A 866 -29.05 21.28 11.99
N ARG A 867 -28.30 22.03 12.81
CA ARG A 867 -27.54 21.48 13.95
C ARG A 867 -28.46 20.80 14.95
N ALA A 868 -29.58 21.43 15.31
CA ALA A 868 -30.54 20.86 16.24
C ALA A 868 -31.16 19.56 15.70
N ALA A 869 -31.51 19.52 14.41
CA ALA A 869 -32.02 18.32 13.75
C ALA A 869 -30.98 17.18 13.73
N ALA A 870 -29.74 17.49 13.34
CA ALA A 870 -28.63 16.53 13.33
C ALA A 870 -28.34 15.95 14.72
N ILE A 871 -28.26 16.81 15.75
CA ILE A 871 -28.03 16.38 17.14
C ILE A 871 -29.19 15.51 17.65
N SER A 872 -30.42 15.85 17.30
CA SER A 872 -31.60 15.05 17.65
C SER A 872 -31.48 13.64 17.07
N ALA A 873 -31.22 13.52 15.76
CA ALA A 873 -31.04 12.22 15.10
C ALA A 873 -29.87 11.42 15.70
N LEU A 874 -28.70 12.05 15.91
CA LEU A 874 -27.53 11.39 16.48
C LEU A 874 -27.76 10.89 17.93
N LYS A 875 -28.54 11.61 18.74
CA LYS A 875 -28.93 11.14 20.08
C LYS A 875 -29.80 9.89 20.02
N ASP A 876 -30.76 9.85 19.08
CA ASP A 876 -31.59 8.66 18.86
C ASP A 876 -30.72 7.46 18.45
N ILE A 877 -29.80 7.67 17.51
CA ILE A 877 -28.84 6.66 17.02
C ILE A 877 -27.97 6.14 18.17
N SER A 878 -27.42 7.05 18.98
CA SER A 878 -26.64 6.70 20.16
C SER A 878 -27.44 5.80 21.11
N ALA A 879 -28.69 6.15 21.40
CA ALA A 879 -29.55 5.34 22.28
C ALA A 879 -29.83 3.95 21.69
N ILE A 880 -30.04 3.84 20.37
CA ILE A 880 -30.26 2.57 19.67
C ILE A 880 -29.00 1.68 19.77
N LEU A 881 -27.81 2.23 19.53
CA LEU A 881 -26.55 1.49 19.62
C LEU A 881 -26.29 0.96 21.03
N ILE A 882 -26.49 1.79 22.06
CA ILE A 882 -26.30 1.39 23.46
C ILE A 882 -27.27 0.26 23.81
N LYS A 883 -28.56 0.41 23.48
CA LYS A 883 -29.58 -0.61 23.70
C LYS A 883 -29.27 -1.92 22.95
N ARG A 884 -28.77 -1.83 21.71
CA ARG A 884 -28.36 -3.00 20.95
C ARG A 884 -27.16 -3.70 21.59
N GLY A 885 -26.17 -2.95 22.05
CA GLY A 885 -25.03 -3.49 22.79
C GLY A 885 -25.43 -4.25 24.06
N GLU A 886 -26.38 -3.72 24.83
CA GLU A 886 -26.96 -4.38 26.01
C GLU A 886 -27.68 -5.69 25.64
N SER A 887 -28.46 -5.69 24.56
CA SER A 887 -29.16 -6.87 24.05
C SER A 887 -28.19 -7.95 23.55
N ASP A 888 -27.18 -7.57 22.77
CA ASP A 888 -26.19 -8.50 22.22
C ASP A 888 -25.33 -9.14 23.33
N GLY A 889 -25.07 -8.39 24.41
CA GLY A 889 -24.38 -8.88 25.61
C GLY A 889 -25.26 -9.61 26.63
N SER A 890 -26.55 -9.80 26.35
CA SER A 890 -27.49 -10.47 27.25
C SER A 890 -27.20 -11.98 27.38
N SER A 891 -27.61 -12.57 28.52
CA SER A 891 -27.47 -14.01 28.75
C SER A 891 -28.23 -14.87 27.73
N GLU A 892 -29.30 -14.34 27.12
CA GLU A 892 -30.11 -15.03 26.12
C GLU A 892 -29.41 -15.07 24.75
N SER A 893 -28.85 -13.93 24.31
CA SER A 893 -27.99 -13.84 23.12
C SER A 893 -26.78 -14.79 23.23
N LEU A 894 -26.10 -14.75 24.38
CA LEU A 894 -25.00 -15.66 24.70
C LEU A 894 -25.41 -17.14 24.62
N SER A 895 -26.57 -17.49 25.18
CA SER A 895 -27.08 -18.85 25.12
C SER A 895 -27.40 -19.30 23.69
N THR A 896 -27.84 -18.38 22.83
CA THR A 896 -28.12 -18.66 21.42
C THR A 896 -26.82 -18.86 20.64
N CYS A 897 -25.84 -17.98 20.82
CA CYS A 897 -24.51 -18.11 20.20
C CYS A 897 -23.75 -19.37 20.65
N ALA A 898 -23.92 -19.79 21.90
CA ALA A 898 -23.30 -21.02 22.43
C ALA A 898 -24.03 -22.30 22.01
N LYS A 899 -25.34 -22.24 21.74
CA LYS A 899 -26.12 -23.37 21.20
C LYS A 899 -25.88 -23.58 19.70
N ILE A 900 -25.35 -22.58 19.01
CA ILE A 900 -24.84 -22.71 17.65
C ILE A 900 -23.52 -23.48 17.74
N GLY A 901 -23.60 -24.80 17.73
CA GLY A 901 -22.46 -25.66 17.50
C GLY A 901 -22.82 -26.59 16.36
N ASP A 902 -22.02 -26.61 15.31
CA ASP A 902 -22.14 -27.70 14.34
C ASP A 902 -22.00 -29.02 15.11
N SER A 903 -23.01 -29.89 14.98
CA SER A 903 -23.05 -31.20 15.64
C SER A 903 -21.80 -32.05 15.37
N THR A 904 -21.08 -31.74 14.30
CA THR A 904 -19.88 -32.45 13.82
C THR A 904 -18.65 -32.28 14.72
N PHE A 905 -18.49 -31.16 15.43
CA PHE A 905 -17.38 -30.97 16.38
C PHE A 905 -17.80 -30.76 17.83
N ALA A 906 -19.11 -30.76 18.13
CA ALA A 906 -19.63 -30.68 19.50
C ALA A 906 -19.12 -31.80 20.45
N SER A 907 -18.64 -32.92 19.89
CA SER A 907 -18.02 -34.01 20.67
C SER A 907 -16.51 -33.89 20.87
N GLN A 908 -15.83 -33.03 20.09
CA GLN A 908 -14.37 -32.90 20.05
C GLN A 908 -13.88 -31.60 20.67
N ILE A 909 -14.67 -30.53 20.55
CA ILE A 909 -14.43 -29.24 21.19
C ILE A 909 -15.31 -29.16 22.44
N ASP A 910 -14.69 -28.85 23.57
CA ASP A 910 -15.40 -28.69 24.84
C ASP A 910 -16.48 -27.59 24.75
N HIS A 911 -17.64 -27.84 25.34
CA HIS A 911 -18.73 -26.87 25.41
C HIS A 911 -18.27 -25.58 26.12
N ASP A 912 -17.39 -25.69 27.13
CA ASP A 912 -16.82 -24.53 27.79
C ASP A 912 -15.95 -23.68 26.85
N PHE A 913 -15.21 -24.31 25.93
CA PHE A 913 -14.42 -23.60 24.92
C PHE A 913 -15.33 -22.81 23.96
N VAL A 914 -16.39 -23.45 23.43
CA VAL A 914 -17.38 -22.79 22.57
C VAL A 914 -18.03 -21.62 23.30
N PHE A 915 -18.47 -21.83 24.55
CA PHE A 915 -19.08 -20.80 25.37
C PHE A 915 -18.14 -19.61 25.62
N ILE A 916 -16.86 -19.86 25.92
CA ILE A 916 -15.86 -18.81 26.12
C ILE A 916 -15.71 -17.96 24.85
N HIS A 917 -15.56 -18.57 23.68
CA HIS A 917 -15.39 -17.82 22.43
C HIS A 917 -16.68 -17.10 22.00
N ALA A 918 -17.85 -17.71 22.20
CA ALA A 918 -19.15 -17.05 22.01
C ALA A 918 -19.26 -15.80 22.90
N LYS A 919 -18.86 -15.93 24.17
CA LYS A 919 -18.82 -14.81 25.12
C LYS A 919 -17.86 -13.71 24.70
N ARG A 920 -16.65 -14.06 24.26
CA ARG A 920 -15.67 -13.07 23.75
C ARG A 920 -16.23 -12.29 22.56
N VAL A 921 -16.92 -12.94 21.63
CA VAL A 921 -17.57 -12.27 20.49
C VAL A 921 -18.65 -11.30 20.97
N ALA A 922 -19.55 -11.76 21.84
CA ALA A 922 -20.62 -10.92 22.40
C ALA A 922 -20.07 -9.71 23.19
N ASP A 923 -19.04 -9.92 24.02
CA ASP A 923 -18.37 -8.86 24.77
C ASP A 923 -17.69 -7.85 23.84
N SER A 924 -17.02 -8.31 22.78
CA SER A 924 -16.42 -7.43 21.77
C SER A 924 -17.49 -6.62 21.02
N ARG A 925 -18.61 -7.23 20.63
CA ARG A 925 -19.75 -6.56 19.97
C ARG A 925 -20.33 -5.47 20.85
N ARG A 926 -20.63 -5.81 22.11
CA ARG A 926 -21.15 -4.87 23.11
C ARG A 926 -20.19 -3.69 23.29
N LYS A 927 -18.89 -3.95 23.45
CA LYS A 927 -17.88 -2.90 23.64
C LYS A 927 -17.87 -1.90 22.48
N VAL A 928 -17.89 -2.38 21.23
CA VAL A 928 -17.85 -1.47 20.07
C VAL A 928 -19.17 -0.70 19.91
N LEU A 929 -20.32 -1.37 20.04
CA LEU A 929 -21.65 -0.73 19.93
C LEU A 929 -21.85 0.36 20.98
N GLU A 930 -21.62 0.03 22.26
CA GLU A 930 -21.73 1.01 23.34
C GLU A 930 -20.68 2.11 23.20
N GLY A 931 -19.45 1.77 22.82
CA GLY A 931 -18.36 2.71 22.68
C GLY A 931 -18.62 3.76 21.60
N VAL A 932 -19.08 3.33 20.42
CA VAL A 932 -19.49 4.23 19.33
C VAL A 932 -20.70 5.05 19.75
N GLY A 933 -21.73 4.44 20.36
CA GLY A 933 -22.91 5.17 20.85
C GLY A 933 -22.55 6.27 21.86
N LYS A 934 -21.75 5.93 22.89
CA LYS A 934 -21.24 6.89 23.89
C LYS A 934 -20.37 7.98 23.24
N GLY A 935 -19.58 7.63 22.23
CA GLY A 935 -18.79 8.56 21.43
C GLY A 935 -19.65 9.59 20.70
N ILE A 936 -20.69 9.15 19.99
CA ILE A 936 -21.66 10.00 19.30
C ILE A 936 -22.32 10.97 20.31
N ALA A 937 -22.78 10.45 21.46
CA ALA A 937 -23.38 11.28 22.50
C ALA A 937 -22.43 12.39 22.99
N ARG A 938 -21.14 12.08 23.15
CA ARG A 938 -20.12 13.05 23.56
C ARG A 938 -19.88 14.13 22.50
N ILE A 939 -19.84 13.77 21.21
CA ILE A 939 -19.75 14.73 20.11
C ILE A 939 -20.95 15.67 20.12
N CYS A 940 -22.17 15.13 20.27
CA CYS A 940 -23.38 15.93 20.38
C CYS A 940 -23.34 16.91 21.56
N MET A 941 -22.78 16.52 22.71
CA MET A 941 -22.61 17.41 23.86
C MET A 941 -21.57 18.49 23.60
N THR A 942 -20.45 18.12 22.96
CA THR A 942 -19.32 19.03 22.67
C THR A 942 -19.73 20.15 21.70
N TYR A 943 -20.59 19.84 20.72
CA TYR A 943 -21.02 20.76 19.68
C TYR A 943 -22.51 21.12 19.77
N ALA A 944 -23.10 21.07 20.98
CA ALA A 944 -24.50 21.41 21.21
C ALA A 944 -24.81 22.91 21.07
N SER A 945 -23.81 23.77 21.27
CA SER A 945 -23.93 25.23 21.32
C SER A 945 -23.52 25.90 20.02
#